data_AF-A0A1H5YPM9-F1
#
_entry.id   AF-A0A1H5YPM9-F1
#
_cell.length_a   1.000
_cell.length_b   1.000
_cell.length_c   1.000
_cell.angle_alpha   90.00
_cell.angle_beta   90.00
_cell.angle_gamma   90.00
#
_symmetry.space_group_name_H-M   'P 1'
#
loop_
_entity.id
_entity.type
_entity.pdbx_description
1 polymer ?
#
loop_
_entity_poly.entity_id
_entity_poly.type
_entity_poly.pdbx_seq_one_letter_code
_entity_poly.pdbx_strand_id
1 'polypeptide(L)'
;MISAQNIGSITFNLAALVISMTCVLYTLMMRTRIKFSNRLFMSLILIVIIDSLTGILCEVVVYSGLSYGVKLFCFHVFQYLYFFTHFAIAPILALYIIISCGVSFRFSGRARFLLAFPFALMELMVAVNPFTNLVYSVDENIVFHRGIGVYIAYLVSAFYVMFSIVAMVLYWNVFNRMKRFAIGYFFILVIAGTLIQMIFFNVRCELMCEAIGLLGLMIMFENDEDRIDISTWGYNRNAFLHDVGIYFRYNRHFYTICVRIQNGDVYRKIAGYEEYEKVLFMVVKFLSSISPKYEVYRVSNDCFFLICPDTSEIEAGRVSKQVFDRFQREWLRQSSSFLLKACIIRAYSPDQFGNIGYLLLLSDSAFEKEPDRIYSQNDLDFILRRAKVEIAVKRGIEEGKFKVSYMPIYSKDGLIIYGARAELEFTDDELGYIDKSEFMPIAEETGLIERLGWLNIEEVFYFLGGGITEEMGLEFIIINLSAVQVIRTDFVDNVKALIAKYGVNPRRVIFNLTESAVTSDENIMGNVIKELVDMGIRFGIENYGSGFFTNQSSASPLFEGVVMNAAHMYAAFTNEQTRIILENRIKMVKEMGKDILISHVDDANLMEFASGIDVDYFQGMYFSQASSRNEFIAILRATELAKMEERRAKAASEAKSNFLANMSHEIRTPINAVLGMNEVILRECKDEKIIEYAQNIESAGRTLLSLINDILDFSKIESGSMEINEAEYDLSSVLNDVFNMVNLKAQQKALKLQFDIDETIPDKLFGDEMRIRQVMVNILNNAVKYTQEGKITLSLNGIEQEKGILLVLKVKDTGIGIKPEEMDSLFDKFKRLDVDKNRTIEGSGLGLAITHSLIELMDGTIDVESEYGVGTTFIITIPQGIRSNSQIGDFKARIAKTMKNKEYHEKFVAPNARILVVDDTPMNHVVIRELLKNTRIQIESARSGAECLEKQRLEKYDIIFMDYRMPQMDGIETLKAMKEDDDSKNKDTPVIILTANAISGARENFLQEGFEDYLSKPIESEKLEELIMKFLPKDKVTAGENEKKSNDYEEKSVGDNNPFEGVFKEIDYKEGLKNCGSLESYLNILKVYYDSINFTRDNIYGAYESGNIKDYTSYVHSLKSTSRTIGATNLSNMAKMLEDAGNSEDINTIDEFTPELLNLYHIVEHELMGVQEIAGSEGDDVDKPPISENQLMDAYSTILEVCAVLDYDTLAYVLDTVNKYSISGIDNDIIKKIGELAYKLDWDGIKQIVTDRLDNRENK
;
A
#
# COMPACT_ATOMS: atom_id res chain seq x y z
N MET A 1 -26.46 -44.28 103.82
CA MET A 1 -25.46 -43.29 103.37
C MET A 1 -24.86 -43.79 102.08
N ILE A 2 -25.04 -43.05 100.99
CA ILE A 2 -24.45 -43.37 99.67
C ILE A 2 -22.94 -43.21 99.82
N SER A 3 -22.14 -44.24 99.50
CA SER A 3 -20.68 -44.12 99.57
C SER A 3 -20.19 -43.08 98.55
N ALA A 4 -19.08 -42.40 98.84
CA ALA A 4 -18.49 -41.41 97.94
C ALA A 4 -18.16 -41.97 96.54
N GLN A 5 -18.01 -43.29 96.40
CA GLN A 5 -17.84 -43.98 95.12
C GLN A 5 -19.11 -43.98 94.26
N ASN A 6 -20.30 -44.05 94.86
CA ASN A 6 -21.56 -44.27 94.14
C ASN A 6 -22.21 -42.96 93.67
N ILE A 7 -21.82 -41.82 94.27
CA ILE A 7 -22.18 -40.48 93.78
C ILE A 7 -21.54 -40.20 92.41
N GLY A 8 -20.36 -40.78 92.14
CA GLY A 8 -19.62 -40.61 90.89
C GLY A 8 -20.41 -41.05 89.65
N SER A 9 -20.97 -42.27 89.64
CA SER A 9 -21.67 -42.80 88.46
C SER A 9 -22.96 -42.04 88.13
N ILE A 10 -23.73 -41.65 89.15
CA ILE A 10 -24.96 -40.86 88.92
C ILE A 10 -24.60 -39.47 88.39
N THR A 11 -23.53 -38.86 88.90
CA THR A 11 -23.08 -37.53 88.45
C THR A 11 -22.65 -37.54 86.99
N PHE A 12 -21.87 -38.54 86.55
CA PHE A 12 -21.44 -38.65 85.15
C PHE A 12 -22.60 -38.91 84.19
N ASN A 13 -23.56 -39.78 84.55
CA ASN A 13 -24.74 -40.04 83.73
C ASN A 13 -25.68 -38.82 83.67
N LEU A 14 -25.81 -38.05 84.77
CA LEU A 14 -26.58 -36.82 84.77
C LEU A 14 -25.95 -35.75 83.87
N ALA A 15 -24.61 -35.63 83.90
CA ALA A 15 -23.88 -34.73 83.01
C ALA A 15 -24.08 -35.13 81.53
N ALA A 16 -23.95 -36.42 81.20
CA ALA A 16 -24.19 -36.95 79.85
C ALA A 16 -25.63 -36.64 79.37
N LEU A 17 -26.63 -36.81 80.23
CA LEU A 17 -28.02 -36.51 79.95
C LEU A 17 -28.25 -35.03 79.64
N VAL A 18 -27.70 -34.12 80.46
CA VAL A 18 -27.85 -32.66 80.26
C VAL A 18 -27.19 -32.22 78.95
N ILE A 19 -25.98 -32.71 78.66
CA ILE A 19 -25.27 -32.41 77.41
C ILE A 19 -26.08 -32.88 76.21
N SER A 20 -26.61 -34.10 76.27
CA SER A 20 -27.40 -34.69 75.19
C SER A 20 -28.74 -33.96 74.97
N MET A 21 -29.45 -33.57 76.04
CA MET A 21 -30.65 -32.73 75.93
C MET A 21 -30.36 -31.37 75.32
N THR A 22 -29.20 -30.77 75.65
CA THR A 22 -28.74 -29.51 75.06
C THR A 22 -28.53 -29.66 73.56
N CYS A 23 -27.92 -30.77 73.13
CA CYS A 23 -27.76 -31.09 71.70
C CYS A 23 -29.11 -31.21 70.98
N VAL A 24 -30.07 -31.95 71.56
CA VAL A 24 -31.43 -32.09 71.00
C VAL A 24 -32.12 -30.74 70.83
N LEU A 25 -32.06 -29.89 71.87
CA LEU A 25 -32.68 -28.56 71.83
C LEU A 25 -32.05 -27.68 70.74
N TYR A 26 -30.72 -27.67 70.67
CA TYR A 26 -29.98 -26.93 69.65
C TYR A 26 -30.35 -27.38 68.23
N THR A 27 -30.31 -28.69 67.96
CA THR A 27 -30.68 -29.24 66.64
C THR A 27 -32.16 -28.99 66.29
N LEU A 28 -33.07 -28.90 67.27
CA LEU A 28 -34.47 -28.52 67.04
C LEU A 28 -34.64 -27.04 66.69
N MET A 29 -33.82 -26.15 67.25
CA MET A 29 -33.86 -24.71 66.95
C MET A 29 -33.35 -24.39 65.53
N MET A 30 -32.35 -25.12 65.02
CA MET A 30 -31.63 -24.84 63.76
C MET A 30 -32.35 -25.34 62.48
N ARG A 31 -33.66 -25.61 62.52
CA ARG A 31 -34.32 -26.49 61.53
C ARG A 31 -34.76 -25.78 60.24
N THR A 32 -34.20 -26.16 59.07
CA THR A 32 -34.80 -25.84 57.75
C THR A 32 -34.95 -27.03 56.78
N ARG A 33 -34.08 -28.05 56.77
CA ARG A 33 -34.35 -29.36 56.12
C ARG A 33 -33.62 -30.51 56.82
N ILE A 34 -34.33 -31.59 57.14
CA ILE A 34 -33.74 -32.76 57.81
C ILE A 34 -33.03 -33.64 56.78
N LYS A 35 -31.71 -33.49 56.62
CA LYS A 35 -30.88 -34.47 55.91
C LYS A 35 -30.85 -35.80 56.67
N PHE A 36 -30.67 -36.92 55.96
CA PHE A 36 -30.58 -38.25 56.57
C PHE A 36 -29.44 -38.34 57.62
N SER A 37 -28.33 -37.62 57.39
CA SER A 37 -27.22 -37.50 58.34
C SER A 37 -27.66 -36.93 59.69
N ASN A 38 -28.52 -35.90 59.68
CA ASN A 38 -29.04 -35.29 60.92
C ASN A 38 -29.95 -36.28 61.67
N ARG A 39 -30.69 -37.15 60.96
CA ARG A 39 -31.48 -38.22 61.60
C ARG A 39 -30.60 -39.25 62.30
N LEU A 40 -29.49 -39.65 61.67
CA LEU A 40 -28.52 -40.56 62.28
C LEU A 40 -27.85 -39.94 63.50
N PHE A 41 -27.46 -38.66 63.40
CA PHE A 41 -26.87 -37.92 64.52
C PHE A 41 -27.85 -37.81 65.71
N MET A 42 -29.10 -37.44 65.44
CA MET A 42 -30.16 -37.43 66.46
C MET A 42 -30.41 -38.82 67.07
N SER A 43 -30.26 -39.89 66.28
CA SER A 43 -30.37 -41.26 66.79
C SER A 43 -29.24 -41.59 67.77
N LEU A 44 -28.01 -41.16 67.50
CA LEU A 44 -26.87 -41.31 68.43
C LEU A 44 -27.11 -40.58 69.75
N ILE A 45 -27.56 -39.32 69.69
CA ILE A 45 -27.88 -38.55 70.90
C ILE A 45 -29.01 -39.20 71.70
N LEU A 46 -30.05 -39.68 71.01
CA LEU A 46 -31.18 -40.35 71.67
C LEU A 46 -30.74 -41.64 72.39
N ILE A 47 -29.82 -42.40 71.79
CA ILE A 47 -29.24 -43.58 72.44
C ILE A 47 -28.50 -43.18 73.73
N VAL A 48 -27.63 -42.17 73.69
CA VAL A 48 -26.90 -41.71 74.88
C VAL A 48 -27.85 -41.20 75.98
N ILE A 49 -28.98 -40.59 75.61
CA ILE A 49 -30.05 -40.21 76.56
C ILE A 49 -30.66 -41.44 77.22
N ILE A 50 -31.02 -42.47 76.44
CA ILE A 50 -31.62 -43.71 76.95
C ILE A 50 -30.62 -44.43 77.86
N ASP A 51 -29.36 -44.55 77.45
CA ASP A 51 -28.30 -45.20 78.23
C ASP A 51 -28.03 -44.45 79.55
N SER A 52 -28.02 -43.11 79.52
CA SER A 52 -27.84 -42.29 80.72
C SER A 52 -29.02 -42.44 81.68
N LEU A 53 -30.26 -42.43 81.18
CA LEU A 53 -31.47 -42.60 81.97
C LEU A 53 -31.54 -43.99 82.60
N THR A 54 -31.30 -45.04 81.82
CA THR A 54 -31.29 -46.43 82.31
C THR A 54 -30.20 -46.63 83.36
N GLY A 55 -29.01 -46.03 83.17
CA GLY A 55 -27.95 -46.02 84.17
C GLY A 55 -28.33 -45.34 85.49
N ILE A 56 -28.99 -44.17 85.44
CA ILE A 56 -29.49 -43.47 86.64
C ILE A 56 -30.57 -44.31 87.34
N LEU A 57 -31.54 -44.84 86.59
CA LEU A 57 -32.64 -45.63 87.12
C LEU A 57 -32.16 -46.94 87.75
N CYS A 58 -31.14 -47.59 87.17
CA CYS A 58 -30.47 -48.76 87.76
C CYS A 58 -29.96 -48.47 89.17
N GLU A 59 -29.17 -47.40 89.36
CA GLU A 59 -28.62 -47.04 90.66
C GLU A 59 -29.75 -46.68 91.65
N VAL A 60 -30.75 -45.92 91.21
CA VAL A 60 -31.92 -45.57 92.06
C VAL A 60 -32.68 -46.82 92.53
N VAL A 61 -32.88 -47.82 91.66
CA VAL A 61 -33.56 -49.07 92.02
C VAL A 61 -32.77 -49.87 93.04
N VAL A 62 -31.44 -49.94 92.92
CA VAL A 62 -30.59 -50.67 93.87
C VAL A 62 -30.75 -50.10 95.29
N TYR A 63 -30.75 -48.76 95.45
CA TYR A 63 -30.87 -48.11 96.77
C TYR A 63 -32.31 -47.88 97.26
N SER A 64 -33.32 -48.18 96.44
CA SER A 64 -34.73 -48.03 96.83
C SER A 64 -35.15 -49.02 97.94
N GLY A 65 -36.27 -48.74 98.61
CA GLY A 65 -36.89 -49.68 99.57
C GLY A 65 -37.71 -50.81 98.92
N LEU A 66 -37.58 -51.04 97.61
CA LEU A 66 -38.39 -52.01 96.85
C LEU A 66 -38.09 -53.46 97.26
N SER A 67 -39.07 -54.36 97.04
CA SER A 67 -38.89 -55.80 97.27
C SER A 67 -37.85 -56.38 96.31
N TYR A 68 -37.11 -57.41 96.76
CA TYR A 68 -36.02 -58.02 95.99
C TYR A 68 -36.44 -58.44 94.58
N GLY A 69 -37.60 -59.10 94.43
CA GLY A 69 -38.10 -59.52 93.11
C GLY A 69 -38.38 -58.35 92.16
N VAL A 70 -38.87 -57.22 92.69
CA VAL A 70 -39.12 -56.01 91.88
C VAL A 70 -37.79 -55.34 91.51
N LYS A 71 -36.82 -55.29 92.44
CA LYS A 71 -35.47 -54.76 92.15
C LYS A 71 -34.78 -55.55 91.04
N LEU A 72 -34.79 -56.87 91.14
CA LEU A 72 -34.17 -57.75 90.15
C LEU A 72 -34.82 -57.59 88.77
N PHE A 73 -36.15 -57.54 88.72
CA PHE A 73 -36.89 -57.31 87.47
C PHE A 73 -36.55 -55.95 86.83
N CYS A 74 -36.65 -54.86 87.57
CA CYS A 74 -36.32 -53.53 87.06
C CYS A 74 -34.86 -53.42 86.63
N PHE A 75 -33.94 -54.04 87.37
CA PHE A 75 -32.52 -54.06 87.03
C PHE A 75 -32.28 -54.80 85.70
N HIS A 76 -32.90 -55.96 85.48
CA HIS A 76 -32.83 -56.66 84.19
C HIS A 76 -33.43 -55.85 83.04
N VAL A 77 -34.57 -55.18 83.24
CA VAL A 77 -35.18 -54.34 82.21
C VAL A 77 -34.25 -53.19 81.81
N PHE A 78 -33.68 -52.48 82.78
CA PHE A 78 -32.80 -51.35 82.49
C PHE A 78 -31.46 -51.78 81.89
N GLN A 79 -30.87 -52.89 82.35
CA GLN A 79 -29.65 -53.45 81.75
C GLN A 79 -29.91 -53.98 80.34
N TYR A 80 -31.05 -54.62 80.10
CA TYR A 80 -31.47 -55.04 78.77
C TYR A 80 -31.58 -53.84 77.82
N LEU A 81 -32.29 -52.78 78.25
CA LEU A 81 -32.42 -51.56 77.47
C LEU A 81 -31.05 -50.95 77.16
N TYR A 82 -30.20 -50.79 78.17
CA TYR A 82 -28.85 -50.26 78.02
C TYR A 82 -28.04 -51.05 76.97
N PHE A 83 -27.91 -52.38 77.08
CA PHE A 83 -27.13 -53.15 76.10
C PHE A 83 -27.75 -53.17 74.70
N PHE A 84 -29.08 -53.12 74.61
CA PHE A 84 -29.81 -53.10 73.34
C PHE A 84 -29.57 -51.78 72.60
N THR A 85 -29.54 -50.64 73.30
CA THR A 85 -29.30 -49.35 72.67
C THR A 85 -27.82 -49.02 72.50
N HIS A 86 -26.99 -49.33 73.50
CA HIS A 86 -25.58 -48.94 73.54
C HIS A 86 -24.74 -49.58 72.42
N PHE A 87 -24.98 -50.86 72.09
CA PHE A 87 -24.24 -51.54 71.01
C PHE A 87 -24.57 -51.01 69.60
N ALA A 88 -25.66 -50.24 69.45
CA ALA A 88 -26.00 -49.58 68.19
C ALA A 88 -25.17 -48.31 67.92
N ILE A 89 -24.49 -47.74 68.94
CA ILE A 89 -23.72 -46.48 68.80
C ILE A 89 -22.62 -46.64 67.74
N ALA A 90 -21.75 -47.64 67.86
CA ALA A 90 -20.61 -47.79 66.95
C ALA A 90 -21.00 -48.06 65.48
N PRO A 91 -21.96 -48.95 65.17
CA PRO A 91 -22.49 -49.11 63.82
C PRO A 91 -23.17 -47.86 63.24
N ILE A 92 -23.98 -47.15 64.04
CA ILE A 92 -24.66 -45.92 63.60
C ILE A 92 -23.64 -44.80 63.35
N LEU A 93 -22.62 -44.69 64.20
CA LEU A 93 -21.51 -43.75 64.02
C LEU A 93 -20.72 -44.05 62.74
N ALA A 94 -20.44 -45.32 62.46
CA ALA A 94 -19.77 -45.72 61.21
C ALA A 94 -20.60 -45.32 59.99
N LEU A 95 -21.92 -45.57 60.01
CA LEU A 95 -22.82 -45.15 58.95
C LEU A 95 -22.87 -43.62 58.81
N TYR A 96 -22.92 -42.90 59.92
CA TYR A 96 -22.89 -41.45 59.95
C TYR A 96 -21.61 -40.91 59.28
N ILE A 97 -20.44 -41.45 59.62
CA ILE A 97 -19.17 -41.02 59.03
C ILE A 97 -19.10 -41.34 57.54
N ILE A 98 -19.55 -42.52 57.10
CA ILE A 98 -19.59 -42.88 55.66
C ILE A 98 -20.42 -41.88 54.86
N ILE A 99 -21.57 -41.46 55.41
CA ILE A 99 -22.50 -40.55 54.76
C ILE A 99 -21.96 -39.13 54.77
N SER A 100 -21.40 -38.67 55.90
CA SER A 100 -20.74 -37.38 56.03
C SER A 100 -19.50 -37.25 55.13
N CYS A 101 -18.79 -38.35 54.86
CA CYS A 101 -17.68 -38.38 53.92
C CYS A 101 -18.13 -38.44 52.44
N GLY A 102 -19.42 -38.67 52.17
CA GLY A 102 -19.96 -38.78 50.82
C GLY A 102 -19.58 -40.06 50.07
N VAL A 103 -19.15 -41.13 50.76
CA VAL A 103 -18.56 -42.34 50.13
C VAL A 103 -19.54 -43.52 50.08
N SER A 104 -20.79 -43.31 50.50
CA SER A 104 -21.82 -44.37 50.50
C SER A 104 -22.00 -45.06 49.13
N PHE A 105 -21.75 -44.35 48.03
CA PHE A 105 -21.85 -44.86 46.65
C PHE A 105 -20.81 -45.95 46.31
N ARG A 106 -19.64 -45.97 46.97
CA ARG A 106 -18.59 -46.98 46.68
C ARG A 106 -18.95 -48.38 47.17
N PHE A 107 -19.93 -48.49 48.06
CA PHE A 107 -20.36 -49.77 48.61
C PHE A 107 -21.49 -50.37 47.76
N SER A 108 -21.17 -51.44 47.03
CA SER A 108 -22.16 -52.26 46.34
C SER A 108 -23.24 -52.76 47.31
N GLY A 109 -24.42 -53.11 46.81
CA GLY A 109 -25.51 -53.65 47.66
C GLY A 109 -25.06 -54.84 48.51
N ARG A 110 -24.17 -55.69 47.97
CA ARG A 110 -23.56 -56.82 48.69
C ARG A 110 -22.60 -56.36 49.79
N ALA A 111 -21.77 -55.36 49.53
CA ALA A 111 -20.85 -54.81 50.54
C ALA A 111 -21.61 -54.15 51.70
N ARG A 112 -22.70 -53.43 51.40
CA ARG A 112 -23.58 -52.85 52.43
C ARG A 112 -24.24 -53.92 53.29
N PHE A 113 -24.69 -55.02 52.68
CA PHE A 113 -25.25 -56.15 53.42
C PHE A 113 -24.21 -56.81 54.35
N LEU A 114 -22.99 -57.05 53.86
CA LEU A 114 -21.90 -57.60 54.66
C LEU A 114 -21.50 -56.69 55.83
N LEU A 115 -21.50 -55.37 55.62
CA LEU A 115 -21.22 -54.40 56.68
C LEU A 115 -22.34 -54.31 57.73
N ALA A 116 -23.58 -54.66 57.39
CA ALA A 116 -24.72 -54.64 58.33
C ALA A 116 -24.87 -55.95 59.14
N PHE A 117 -24.34 -57.06 58.64
CA PHE A 117 -24.51 -58.38 59.26
C PHE A 117 -23.96 -58.48 60.71
N PRO A 118 -22.75 -57.98 61.05
CA PRO A 118 -22.26 -58.03 62.43
C PRO A 118 -23.13 -57.29 63.43
N PHE A 119 -23.72 -56.16 63.04
CA PHE A 119 -24.69 -55.42 63.85
C PHE A 119 -25.95 -56.26 64.13
N ALA A 120 -26.55 -56.87 63.10
CA ALA A 120 -27.72 -57.72 63.28
C ALA A 120 -27.45 -58.93 64.19
N LEU A 121 -26.23 -59.48 64.15
CA LEU A 121 -25.81 -60.57 65.03
C LEU A 121 -25.71 -60.10 66.49
N MET A 122 -25.12 -58.92 66.75
CA MET A 122 -25.03 -58.35 68.10
C MET A 122 -26.42 -58.11 68.72
N GLU A 123 -27.34 -57.51 67.95
CA GLU A 123 -28.72 -57.26 68.39
C GLU A 123 -29.45 -58.56 68.74
N LEU A 124 -29.28 -59.60 67.92
CA LEU A 124 -29.87 -60.90 68.19
C LEU A 124 -29.31 -61.52 69.49
N MET A 125 -28.02 -61.37 69.76
CA MET A 125 -27.39 -61.87 71.00
C MET A 125 -27.96 -61.17 72.24
N VAL A 126 -28.17 -59.85 72.19
CA VAL A 126 -28.79 -59.10 73.30
C VAL A 126 -30.26 -59.48 73.46
N ALA A 127 -31.01 -59.59 72.36
CA ALA A 127 -32.43 -59.94 72.36
C ALA A 127 -32.71 -61.31 73.01
N VAL A 128 -31.81 -62.28 72.81
CA VAL A 128 -31.93 -63.64 73.38
C VAL A 128 -31.30 -63.73 74.79
N ASN A 129 -30.63 -62.68 75.28
CA ASN A 129 -29.98 -62.68 76.59
C ASN A 129 -30.90 -63.05 77.76
N PRO A 130 -32.18 -62.61 77.85
CA PRO A 130 -33.07 -63.00 78.95
C PRO A 130 -33.25 -64.53 79.12
N PHE A 131 -33.03 -65.30 78.06
CA PHE A 131 -33.16 -66.77 78.06
C PHE A 131 -31.81 -67.49 78.16
N THR A 132 -30.71 -66.84 77.73
CA THR A 132 -29.41 -67.49 77.54
C THR A 132 -28.31 -67.00 78.48
N ASN A 133 -28.49 -65.85 79.12
CA ASN A 133 -27.46 -65.17 79.94
C ASN A 133 -26.10 -65.03 79.23
N LEU A 134 -26.11 -64.99 77.89
CA LEU A 134 -24.91 -65.05 77.06
C LEU A 134 -24.13 -63.73 77.06
N VAL A 135 -24.84 -62.60 77.13
CA VAL A 135 -24.29 -61.24 77.16
C VAL A 135 -24.01 -60.82 78.61
N TYR A 136 -24.97 -60.96 79.52
CA TYR A 136 -24.77 -60.63 80.93
C TYR A 136 -25.62 -61.49 81.86
N SER A 137 -25.19 -61.62 83.10
CA SER A 137 -25.92 -62.25 84.21
C SER A 137 -25.85 -61.39 85.47
N VAL A 138 -26.81 -61.58 86.38
CA VAL A 138 -26.91 -60.83 87.64
C VAL A 138 -27.01 -61.84 88.78
N ASP A 139 -26.13 -61.71 89.77
CA ASP A 139 -26.09 -62.61 90.93
C ASP A 139 -27.08 -62.18 92.04
N GLU A 140 -27.27 -63.02 93.05
CA GLU A 140 -28.24 -62.84 94.16
C GLU A 140 -28.04 -61.53 94.94
N ASN A 141 -26.85 -60.93 94.87
CA ASN A 141 -26.52 -59.65 95.48
C ASN A 141 -26.74 -58.43 94.55
N ILE A 142 -27.41 -58.61 93.41
CA ILE A 142 -27.55 -57.60 92.33
C ILE A 142 -26.16 -57.15 91.83
N VAL A 143 -25.22 -58.09 91.80
CA VAL A 143 -23.87 -57.87 91.27
C VAL A 143 -23.87 -58.26 89.80
N PHE A 144 -23.41 -57.34 88.96
CA PHE A 144 -23.40 -57.49 87.50
C PHE A 144 -22.19 -58.31 87.04
N HIS A 145 -22.43 -59.36 86.25
CA HIS A 145 -21.40 -60.20 85.65
C HIS A 145 -21.48 -60.15 84.11
N ARG A 146 -20.34 -59.87 83.47
CA ARG A 146 -20.20 -59.83 82.01
C ARG A 146 -20.07 -61.26 81.46
N GLY A 147 -20.96 -61.64 80.55
CA GLY A 147 -20.87 -62.88 79.79
C GLY A 147 -19.93 -62.77 78.59
N ILE A 148 -19.71 -63.88 77.87
CA ILE A 148 -18.82 -63.91 76.70
C ILE A 148 -19.34 -63.01 75.57
N GLY A 149 -20.66 -62.81 75.48
CA GLY A 149 -21.31 -61.97 74.48
C GLY A 149 -20.89 -60.50 74.53
N VAL A 150 -20.60 -59.95 75.72
CA VAL A 150 -20.11 -58.56 75.86
C VAL A 150 -18.74 -58.40 75.20
N TYR A 151 -17.85 -59.39 75.33
CA TYR A 151 -16.53 -59.32 74.70
C TYR A 151 -16.61 -59.46 73.17
N ILE A 152 -17.53 -60.29 72.67
CA ILE A 152 -17.82 -60.38 71.23
C ILE A 152 -18.36 -59.04 70.72
N ALA A 153 -19.29 -58.43 71.44
CA ALA A 153 -19.84 -57.12 71.09
C ALA A 153 -18.75 -56.03 71.10
N TYR A 154 -17.84 -56.02 72.07
CA TYR A 154 -16.70 -55.09 72.07
C TYR A 154 -15.78 -55.29 70.86
N LEU A 155 -15.52 -56.53 70.43
CA LEU A 155 -14.71 -56.80 69.24
C LEU A 155 -15.40 -56.27 67.98
N VAL A 156 -16.71 -56.47 67.84
CA VAL A 156 -17.49 -55.97 66.71
C VAL A 156 -17.58 -54.43 66.72
N SER A 157 -17.81 -53.82 67.89
CA SER A 157 -17.78 -52.35 68.05
C SER A 157 -16.41 -51.77 67.73
N ALA A 158 -15.32 -52.42 68.16
CA ALA A 158 -13.95 -52.02 67.80
C ALA A 158 -13.71 -52.10 66.28
N PHE A 159 -14.28 -53.12 65.61
CA PHE A 159 -14.26 -53.17 64.15
C PHE A 159 -14.94 -51.97 63.51
N TYR A 160 -16.15 -51.59 63.94
CA TYR A 160 -16.85 -50.41 63.39
C TYR A 160 -16.14 -49.09 63.70
N VAL A 161 -15.57 -48.93 64.90
CA VAL A 161 -14.77 -47.75 65.27
C VAL A 161 -13.50 -47.67 64.42
N MET A 162 -12.76 -48.78 64.29
CA MET A 162 -11.56 -48.84 63.47
C MET A 162 -11.88 -48.60 61.99
N PHE A 163 -12.96 -49.19 61.48
CA PHE A 163 -13.46 -48.93 60.13
C PHE A 163 -13.80 -47.44 59.93
N SER A 164 -14.43 -46.82 60.92
CA SER A 164 -14.76 -45.38 60.90
C SER A 164 -13.50 -44.52 60.86
N ILE A 165 -12.49 -44.83 61.68
CA ILE A 165 -11.20 -44.14 61.69
C ILE A 165 -10.50 -44.30 60.35
N VAL A 166 -10.45 -45.52 59.79
CA VAL A 166 -9.84 -45.79 58.48
C VAL A 166 -10.56 -45.04 57.36
N ALA A 167 -11.90 -45.08 57.33
CA ALA A 167 -12.69 -44.33 56.37
C ALA A 167 -12.42 -42.82 56.50
N MET A 168 -12.38 -42.31 57.71
CA MET A 168 -12.07 -40.92 57.99
C MET A 168 -10.66 -40.53 57.54
N VAL A 169 -9.63 -41.37 57.74
CA VAL A 169 -8.25 -41.11 57.29
C VAL A 169 -8.14 -41.18 55.77
N LEU A 170 -8.72 -42.19 55.13
CA LEU A 170 -8.71 -42.34 53.67
C LEU A 170 -9.40 -41.17 52.96
N TYR A 171 -10.45 -40.62 53.57
CA TYR A 171 -11.27 -39.54 53.01
C TYR A 171 -11.11 -38.22 53.75
N TRP A 172 -10.02 -38.07 54.51
CA TRP A 172 -9.72 -36.94 55.39
C TRP A 172 -9.75 -35.60 54.65
N ASN A 173 -9.38 -35.64 53.36
CA ASN A 173 -9.32 -34.46 52.53
C ASN A 173 -10.68 -33.76 52.30
N VAL A 174 -11.80 -34.47 52.45
CA VAL A 174 -13.17 -33.92 52.31
C VAL A 174 -13.46 -32.88 53.39
N PHE A 175 -12.96 -33.11 54.60
CA PHE A 175 -13.23 -32.23 55.71
C PHE A 175 -12.26 -31.04 55.72
N ASN A 176 -12.76 -29.87 56.13
CA ASN A 176 -11.90 -28.73 56.42
C ASN A 176 -11.02 -29.02 57.66
N ARG A 177 -9.98 -28.21 57.87
CA ARG A 177 -9.01 -28.40 58.97
C ARG A 177 -9.70 -28.46 60.34
N MET A 178 -10.74 -27.67 60.56
CA MET A 178 -11.50 -27.65 61.81
C MET A 178 -12.33 -28.93 62.03
N LYS A 179 -13.07 -29.39 61.02
CA LYS A 179 -13.87 -30.64 61.04
C LYS A 179 -12.96 -31.85 61.29
N ARG A 180 -11.77 -31.89 60.68
CA ARG A 180 -10.73 -32.91 60.94
C ARG A 180 -10.32 -32.95 62.42
N PHE A 181 -10.00 -31.79 63.00
CA PHE A 181 -9.65 -31.70 64.41
C PHE A 181 -10.80 -32.10 65.32
N ALA A 182 -12.04 -31.73 65.00
CA ALA A 182 -13.22 -32.07 65.79
C ALA A 182 -13.50 -33.57 65.81
N ILE A 183 -13.43 -34.25 64.66
CA ILE A 183 -13.64 -35.71 64.61
C ILE A 183 -12.45 -36.45 65.27
N GLY A 184 -11.23 -35.96 65.09
CA GLY A 184 -10.06 -36.49 65.82
C GLY A 184 -10.22 -36.35 67.33
N TYR A 185 -10.67 -35.18 67.79
CA TYR A 185 -10.98 -34.91 69.19
C TYR A 185 -12.09 -35.83 69.72
N PHE A 186 -13.16 -36.04 68.95
CA PHE A 186 -14.22 -37.00 69.27
C PHE A 186 -13.64 -38.40 69.55
N PHE A 187 -12.87 -38.96 68.62
CA PHE A 187 -12.31 -40.31 68.79
C PHE A 187 -11.34 -40.39 69.96
N ILE A 188 -10.49 -39.37 70.16
CA ILE A 188 -9.57 -39.30 71.31
C ILE A 188 -10.36 -39.32 72.61
N LEU A 189 -11.45 -38.56 72.69
CA LEU A 189 -12.24 -38.42 73.92
C LEU A 189 -13.03 -39.69 74.25
N VAL A 190 -13.60 -40.36 73.24
CA VAL A 190 -14.27 -41.67 73.41
C VAL A 190 -13.27 -42.76 73.79
N ILE A 191 -12.10 -42.82 73.13
CA ILE A 191 -11.05 -43.79 73.47
C ILE A 191 -10.49 -43.52 74.88
N ALA A 192 -10.27 -42.25 75.24
CA ALA A 192 -9.83 -41.89 76.59
C ALA A 192 -10.86 -42.27 77.64
N GLY A 193 -12.15 -41.99 77.42
CA GLY A 193 -13.24 -42.36 78.33
C GLY A 193 -13.33 -43.87 78.54
N THR A 194 -13.27 -44.65 77.45
CA THR A 194 -13.29 -46.12 77.51
C THR A 194 -12.04 -46.69 78.17
N LEU A 195 -10.84 -46.16 77.89
CA LEU A 195 -9.60 -46.58 78.56
C LEU A 195 -9.59 -46.24 80.06
N ILE A 196 -10.05 -45.05 80.45
CA ILE A 196 -10.18 -44.67 81.86
C ILE A 196 -11.11 -45.64 82.57
N GLN A 197 -12.22 -46.02 81.96
CA GLN A 197 -13.15 -47.01 82.52
C GLN A 197 -12.55 -48.42 82.59
N MET A 198 -11.71 -48.81 81.62
CA MET A 198 -11.00 -50.10 81.65
C MET A 198 -9.91 -50.17 82.73
N ILE A 199 -9.19 -49.07 82.97
CA ILE A 199 -8.12 -49.00 83.99
C ILE A 199 -8.75 -48.83 85.38
N PHE A 200 -9.77 -47.98 85.49
CA PHE A 200 -10.46 -47.67 86.72
C PHE A 200 -11.92 -48.17 86.64
N PHE A 201 -12.10 -49.46 86.91
CA PHE A 201 -13.42 -50.13 86.86
C PHE A 201 -14.53 -49.46 87.69
N ASN A 202 -14.16 -48.63 88.68
CA ASN A 202 -15.09 -47.90 89.55
C ASN A 202 -15.54 -46.55 88.97
N VAL A 203 -14.95 -46.08 87.88
CA VAL A 203 -15.27 -44.79 87.25
C VAL A 203 -16.03 -45.05 85.95
N ARG A 204 -17.35 -44.83 85.95
CA ARG A 204 -18.21 -44.93 84.76
C ARG A 204 -18.34 -43.56 84.08
N CYS A 205 -17.33 -43.19 83.29
CA CYS A 205 -17.30 -41.90 82.60
C CYS A 205 -17.52 -41.99 81.08
N GLU A 206 -17.67 -43.20 80.51
CA GLU A 206 -17.76 -43.41 79.06
C GLU A 206 -18.91 -42.62 78.40
N LEU A 207 -20.11 -42.65 78.99
CA LEU A 207 -21.31 -41.96 78.46
C LEU A 207 -21.15 -40.44 78.45
N MET A 208 -20.48 -39.88 79.47
CA MET A 208 -20.18 -38.46 79.51
C MET A 208 -19.18 -38.09 78.41
N CYS A 209 -18.16 -38.92 78.21
CA CYS A 209 -17.19 -38.75 77.14
C CYS A 209 -17.85 -38.83 75.75
N GLU A 210 -18.75 -39.79 75.52
CA GLU A 210 -19.52 -39.91 74.29
C GLU A 210 -20.43 -38.69 74.06
N ALA A 211 -21.13 -38.21 75.10
CA ALA A 211 -21.98 -37.02 75.02
C ALA A 211 -21.18 -35.74 74.69
N ILE A 212 -20.04 -35.52 75.34
CA ILE A 212 -19.15 -34.37 75.06
C ILE A 212 -18.59 -34.47 73.64
N GLY A 213 -18.19 -35.67 73.23
CA GLY A 213 -17.74 -35.92 71.88
C GLY A 213 -18.82 -35.56 70.85
N LEU A 214 -20.03 -36.08 71.02
CA LEU A 214 -21.15 -35.83 70.10
C LEU A 214 -21.49 -34.34 70.06
N LEU A 215 -21.47 -33.62 71.19
CA LEU A 215 -21.65 -32.17 71.23
C LEU A 215 -20.59 -31.44 70.38
N GLY A 216 -19.32 -31.80 70.51
CA GLY A 216 -18.24 -31.23 69.70
C GLY A 216 -18.42 -31.50 68.20
N LEU A 217 -18.94 -32.68 67.86
CA LEU A 217 -19.24 -33.05 66.48
C LEU A 217 -20.46 -32.29 65.93
N MET A 218 -21.51 -32.10 66.74
CA MET A 218 -22.70 -31.30 66.39
C MET A 218 -22.33 -29.88 65.98
N ILE A 219 -21.61 -29.16 66.85
CA ILE A 219 -21.27 -27.74 66.65
C ILE A 219 -20.48 -27.54 65.35
N MET A 220 -19.68 -28.52 64.95
CA MET A 220 -18.80 -28.40 63.77
C MET A 220 -19.47 -28.84 62.46
N PHE A 221 -20.47 -29.72 62.51
CA PHE A 221 -21.19 -30.20 61.32
C PHE A 221 -22.48 -29.41 61.04
N GLU A 222 -23.10 -28.78 62.05
CA GLU A 222 -24.34 -28.01 61.87
C GLU A 222 -24.11 -26.51 61.63
N ASN A 223 -22.90 -25.96 61.83
CA ASN A 223 -22.56 -24.56 61.50
C ASN A 223 -22.40 -24.27 59.98
N ASP A 224 -23.04 -25.10 59.15
CA ASP A 224 -23.09 -25.00 57.69
C ASP A 224 -24.22 -24.01 57.24
N GLU A 225 -24.73 -23.13 58.12
CA GLU A 225 -25.81 -22.16 57.84
C GLU A 225 -25.48 -21.17 56.71
N ASP A 226 -24.20 -20.93 56.43
CA ASP A 226 -23.73 -20.14 55.26
C ASP A 226 -23.88 -20.87 53.92
N ARG A 227 -24.66 -21.96 53.85
CA ARG A 227 -24.90 -22.73 52.61
C ARG A 227 -26.17 -22.36 51.87
N ILE A 228 -27.09 -21.62 52.49
CA ILE A 228 -28.39 -21.28 51.90
C ILE A 228 -28.43 -19.79 51.55
N ASP A 229 -28.96 -19.48 50.39
CA ASP A 229 -29.29 -18.13 49.94
C ASP A 229 -30.57 -17.66 50.66
N ILE A 230 -30.47 -16.62 51.48
CA ILE A 230 -31.56 -16.21 52.40
C ILE A 230 -32.83 -15.79 51.65
N SER A 231 -32.70 -15.20 50.46
CA SER A 231 -33.83 -14.68 49.70
C SER A 231 -34.58 -15.76 48.93
N THR A 232 -33.87 -16.74 48.35
CA THR A 232 -34.49 -17.79 47.52
C THR A 232 -34.62 -19.15 48.19
N TRP A 233 -33.98 -19.35 49.35
CA TRP A 233 -33.91 -20.62 50.08
C TRP A 233 -33.28 -21.78 49.29
N GLY A 234 -32.57 -21.47 48.20
CA GLY A 234 -31.71 -22.42 47.47
C GLY A 234 -30.31 -22.51 48.09
N TYR A 235 -29.53 -23.53 47.74
CA TYR A 235 -28.13 -23.57 48.15
C TYR A 235 -27.33 -22.48 47.43
N ASN A 236 -26.38 -21.83 48.07
CA ASN A 236 -25.59 -20.76 47.45
C ASN A 236 -24.36 -21.30 46.71
N ARG A 237 -23.60 -20.39 46.08
CA ARG A 237 -22.37 -20.71 45.32
C ARG A 237 -21.32 -21.45 46.16
N ASN A 238 -21.16 -21.12 47.44
CA ASN A 238 -20.19 -21.78 48.31
C ASN A 238 -20.59 -23.24 48.60
N ALA A 239 -21.88 -23.48 48.82
CA ALA A 239 -22.42 -24.83 48.93
C ALA A 239 -22.20 -25.64 47.64
N PHE A 240 -22.47 -25.03 46.48
CA PHE A 240 -22.20 -25.65 45.18
C PHE A 240 -20.72 -26.05 45.04
N LEU A 241 -19.79 -25.12 45.32
CA LEU A 241 -18.35 -25.36 45.23
C LEU A 241 -17.91 -26.54 46.10
N HIS A 242 -18.42 -26.60 47.33
CA HIS A 242 -18.11 -27.67 48.27
C HIS A 242 -18.70 -29.02 47.82
N ASP A 243 -20.00 -29.06 47.55
CA ASP A 243 -20.72 -30.30 47.26
C ASP A 243 -20.30 -30.90 45.92
N VAL A 244 -20.14 -30.05 44.89
CA VAL A 244 -19.70 -30.49 43.57
C VAL A 244 -18.21 -30.82 43.54
N GLY A 245 -17.40 -30.13 44.35
CA GLY A 245 -15.98 -30.46 44.50
C GLY A 245 -15.76 -31.89 45.02
N ILE A 246 -16.67 -32.40 45.86
CA ILE A 246 -16.64 -33.79 46.32
C ILE A 246 -16.89 -34.77 45.16
N TYR A 247 -17.83 -34.50 44.27
CA TYR A 247 -18.09 -35.36 43.10
C TYR A 247 -16.86 -35.46 42.20
N PHE A 248 -16.21 -34.33 41.91
CA PHE A 248 -14.99 -34.28 41.10
C PHE A 248 -13.82 -35.03 41.73
N ARG A 249 -13.55 -34.78 43.01
CA ARG A 249 -12.42 -35.41 43.72
C ARG A 249 -12.50 -36.93 43.73
N TYR A 250 -13.70 -37.49 43.71
CA TYR A 250 -13.93 -38.94 43.74
C TYR A 250 -14.30 -39.56 42.41
N ASN A 251 -14.25 -38.79 41.33
CA ASN A 251 -14.64 -39.24 39.99
C ASN A 251 -16.06 -39.85 39.96
N ARG A 252 -17.00 -39.24 40.70
CA ARG A 252 -18.40 -39.69 40.73
C ARG A 252 -19.17 -39.02 39.61
N HIS A 253 -19.89 -39.81 38.82
CA HIS A 253 -20.65 -39.30 37.67
C HIS A 253 -21.95 -38.60 38.09
N PHE A 254 -22.23 -37.44 37.49
CA PHE A 254 -23.45 -36.69 37.70
C PHE A 254 -23.81 -35.87 36.45
N TYR A 255 -25.10 -35.57 36.31
CA TYR A 255 -25.57 -34.57 35.36
C TYR A 255 -25.81 -33.24 36.07
N THR A 256 -25.50 -32.17 35.37
CA THR A 256 -25.77 -30.80 35.82
C THR A 256 -26.77 -30.18 34.86
N ILE A 257 -27.89 -29.69 35.38
CA ILE A 257 -28.86 -28.91 34.62
C ILE A 257 -28.73 -27.46 35.07
N CYS A 258 -28.11 -26.65 34.22
CA CYS A 258 -27.93 -25.21 34.41
C CYS A 258 -29.10 -24.47 33.76
N VAL A 259 -29.73 -23.57 34.51
CA VAL A 259 -30.89 -22.77 34.13
C VAL A 259 -30.51 -21.31 34.28
N ARG A 260 -30.41 -20.60 33.16
CA ARG A 260 -29.99 -19.19 33.13
C ARG A 260 -31.13 -18.32 32.60
N ILE A 261 -31.61 -17.39 33.42
CA ILE A 261 -32.66 -16.44 33.04
C ILE A 261 -32.01 -15.31 32.23
N GLN A 262 -32.45 -15.10 30.98
CA GLN A 262 -31.86 -14.11 30.08
C GLN A 262 -32.48 -12.72 30.23
N ASN A 263 -33.77 -12.64 30.57
CA ASN A 263 -34.48 -11.37 30.74
C ASN A 263 -34.63 -10.94 32.21
N GLY A 264 -33.74 -11.43 33.07
CA GLY A 264 -33.76 -11.18 34.52
C GLY A 264 -33.58 -9.71 34.86
N ASP A 265 -32.54 -9.07 34.30
CA ASP A 265 -32.25 -7.66 34.52
C ASP A 265 -33.38 -6.73 34.04
N VAL A 266 -34.05 -7.08 32.93
CA VAL A 266 -35.20 -6.32 32.41
C VAL A 266 -36.33 -6.34 33.43
N TYR A 267 -36.68 -7.50 33.96
CA TYR A 267 -37.72 -7.61 34.96
C TYR A 267 -37.33 -6.95 36.29
N ARG A 268 -36.06 -7.07 36.69
CA ARG A 268 -35.53 -6.42 37.90
C ARG A 268 -35.65 -4.89 37.81
N LYS A 269 -35.38 -4.30 36.63
CA LYS A 269 -35.55 -2.87 36.37
C LYS A 269 -37.03 -2.44 36.39
N ILE A 270 -37.95 -3.29 35.94
CA ILE A 270 -39.39 -2.99 35.86
C ILE A 270 -40.09 -3.14 37.22
N ALA A 271 -39.86 -4.26 37.92
CA ALA A 271 -40.59 -4.63 39.14
C ALA A 271 -39.86 -4.26 40.44
N GLY A 272 -38.58 -3.89 40.37
CA GLY A 272 -37.73 -3.64 41.53
C GLY A 272 -37.09 -4.91 42.11
N TYR A 273 -36.03 -4.71 42.90
CA TYR A 273 -35.18 -5.80 43.44
C TYR A 273 -35.97 -6.78 44.32
N GLU A 274 -36.81 -6.29 45.23
CA GLU A 274 -37.57 -7.15 46.15
C GLU A 274 -38.58 -8.05 45.44
N GLU A 275 -39.31 -7.55 44.45
CA GLU A 275 -40.28 -8.37 43.71
C GLU A 275 -39.57 -9.41 42.83
N TYR A 276 -38.43 -9.04 42.23
CA TYR A 276 -37.65 -9.99 41.44
C TYR A 276 -37.07 -11.12 42.30
N GLU A 277 -36.54 -10.84 43.49
CA GLU A 277 -36.08 -11.88 44.42
C GLU A 277 -37.19 -12.87 44.78
N LYS A 278 -38.42 -12.38 44.97
CA LYS A 278 -39.54 -13.27 45.24
C LYS A 278 -39.95 -14.07 43.99
N VAL A 279 -39.70 -13.60 42.77
CA VAL A 279 -39.86 -14.39 41.52
C VAL A 279 -38.80 -15.49 41.46
N LEU A 280 -37.54 -15.19 41.79
CA LEU A 280 -36.48 -16.19 41.88
C LEU A 280 -36.79 -17.26 42.94
N PHE A 281 -37.39 -16.89 44.07
CA PHE A 281 -37.91 -17.84 45.04
C PHE A 281 -38.93 -18.83 44.44
N MET A 282 -39.82 -18.37 43.55
CA MET A 282 -40.75 -19.26 42.83
C MET A 282 -40.01 -20.23 41.90
N VAL A 283 -38.95 -19.77 41.25
CA VAL A 283 -38.08 -20.61 40.40
C VAL A 283 -37.41 -21.70 41.24
N VAL A 284 -36.77 -21.34 42.35
CA VAL A 284 -36.13 -22.33 43.26
C VAL A 284 -37.14 -23.32 43.82
N LYS A 285 -38.34 -22.85 44.20
CA LYS A 285 -39.43 -23.70 44.68
C LYS A 285 -39.90 -24.71 43.63
N PHE A 286 -39.97 -24.30 42.36
CA PHE A 286 -40.26 -25.20 41.25
C PHE A 286 -39.14 -26.20 41.00
N LEU A 287 -37.89 -25.74 40.88
CA LEU A 287 -36.75 -26.65 40.65
C LEU A 287 -36.60 -27.68 41.78
N SER A 288 -36.87 -27.26 43.03
CA SER A 288 -36.85 -28.15 44.21
C SER A 288 -38.00 -29.16 44.23
N SER A 289 -39.11 -28.92 43.52
CA SER A 289 -40.26 -29.82 43.52
C SER A 289 -40.14 -30.96 42.50
N ILE A 290 -39.19 -30.88 41.57
CA ILE A 290 -38.95 -31.90 40.54
C ILE A 290 -38.60 -33.25 41.17
N SER A 291 -37.68 -33.27 42.14
CA SER A 291 -37.32 -34.48 42.87
C SER A 291 -36.68 -34.11 44.20
N PRO A 292 -37.04 -34.79 45.31
CA PRO A 292 -36.39 -34.59 46.61
C PRO A 292 -34.93 -35.08 46.63
N LYS A 293 -34.48 -35.79 45.58
CA LYS A 293 -33.11 -36.29 45.46
C LYS A 293 -32.15 -35.27 44.86
N TYR A 294 -32.64 -34.24 44.16
CA TYR A 294 -31.81 -33.27 43.46
C TYR A 294 -31.69 -31.99 44.28
N GLU A 295 -30.48 -31.45 44.32
CA GLU A 295 -30.18 -30.22 45.05
C GLU A 295 -30.10 -29.05 44.05
N VAL A 296 -30.74 -27.94 44.43
CA VAL A 296 -30.81 -26.70 43.63
C VAL A 296 -29.86 -25.68 44.24
N TYR A 297 -28.98 -25.15 43.40
CA TYR A 297 -27.97 -24.18 43.76
C TYR A 297 -28.18 -22.89 42.97
N ARG A 298 -28.14 -21.74 43.64
CA ARG A 298 -28.05 -20.41 43.04
C ARG A 298 -26.57 -20.02 42.98
N VAL A 299 -25.99 -20.05 41.78
CA VAL A 299 -24.55 -19.80 41.56
C VAL A 299 -24.28 -18.33 41.23
N SER A 300 -25.21 -17.68 40.53
CA SER A 300 -25.23 -16.24 40.28
C SER A 300 -26.66 -15.69 40.37
N ASN A 301 -26.85 -14.38 40.22
CA ASN A 301 -28.14 -13.73 40.42
C ASN A 301 -29.28 -14.38 39.64
N ASP A 302 -29.03 -14.74 38.38
CA ASP A 302 -30.02 -15.23 37.41
C ASP A 302 -29.71 -16.67 36.93
N CYS A 303 -28.80 -17.38 37.61
CA CYS A 303 -28.34 -18.72 37.21
C CYS A 303 -28.47 -19.76 38.33
N PHE A 304 -29.15 -20.86 37.99
CA PHE A 304 -29.43 -21.97 38.90
C PHE A 304 -28.85 -23.28 38.36
N PHE A 305 -28.25 -24.07 39.24
CA PHE A 305 -27.72 -25.40 38.95
C PHE A 305 -28.53 -26.45 39.69
N LEU A 306 -29.02 -27.45 38.97
CA LEU A 306 -29.64 -28.64 39.53
C LEU A 306 -28.66 -29.81 39.36
N ILE A 307 -28.20 -30.38 40.46
CA ILE A 307 -27.26 -31.51 40.45
C ILE A 307 -28.03 -32.84 40.54
N CYS A 308 -27.84 -33.68 39.54
CA CYS A 308 -28.47 -34.98 39.38
C CYS A 308 -27.40 -36.09 39.49
N PRO A 309 -27.04 -36.54 40.71
CA PRO A 309 -26.02 -37.55 40.92
C PRO A 309 -26.50 -38.95 40.49
N ASP A 310 -25.61 -39.78 39.95
CA ASP A 310 -25.85 -41.19 39.56
C ASP A 310 -27.13 -41.40 38.71
N THR A 311 -27.49 -40.39 37.93
CA THR A 311 -28.74 -40.36 37.14
C THR A 311 -28.46 -40.81 35.72
N SER A 312 -29.34 -41.64 35.14
CA SER A 312 -29.21 -42.06 33.73
C SER A 312 -29.43 -40.90 32.77
N GLU A 313 -28.83 -40.95 31.58
CA GLU A 313 -28.99 -39.90 30.56
C GLU A 313 -30.47 -39.65 30.19
N ILE A 314 -31.27 -40.71 30.13
CA ILE A 314 -32.71 -40.65 29.82
C ILE A 314 -33.46 -39.89 30.92
N GLU A 315 -33.13 -40.14 32.18
CA GLU A 315 -33.75 -39.44 33.31
C GLU A 315 -33.30 -37.98 33.37
N ALA A 316 -32.02 -37.69 33.17
CA ALA A 316 -31.52 -36.32 33.09
C ALA A 316 -32.16 -35.53 31.93
N GLY A 317 -32.35 -36.17 30.78
CA GLY A 317 -33.05 -35.59 29.63
C GLY A 317 -34.53 -35.31 29.90
N ARG A 318 -35.20 -36.19 30.64
CA ARG A 318 -36.59 -35.97 31.10
C ARG A 318 -36.68 -34.74 32.01
N VAL A 319 -35.75 -34.63 32.97
CA VAL A 319 -35.71 -33.51 33.91
C VAL A 319 -35.44 -32.19 33.18
N SER A 320 -34.45 -32.15 32.28
CA SER A 320 -34.15 -30.92 31.51
C SER A 320 -35.32 -30.49 30.65
N LYS A 321 -36.06 -31.44 30.04
CA LYS A 321 -37.28 -31.15 29.28
C LYS A 321 -38.40 -30.61 30.16
N GLN A 322 -38.61 -31.19 31.33
CA GLN A 322 -39.60 -30.69 32.29
C GLN A 322 -39.31 -29.25 32.75
N VAL A 323 -38.03 -28.91 32.94
CA VAL A 323 -37.62 -27.52 33.24
C VAL A 323 -37.89 -26.63 32.03
N PHE A 324 -37.52 -27.05 30.83
CA PHE A 324 -37.74 -26.29 29.59
C PHE A 324 -39.21 -25.98 29.36
N ASP A 325 -40.07 -26.99 29.39
CA ASP A 325 -41.51 -26.84 29.19
C ASP A 325 -42.16 -25.91 30.23
N ARG A 326 -41.57 -25.79 31.43
CA ARG A 326 -42.06 -24.88 32.46
C ARG A 326 -41.74 -23.42 32.14
N PHE A 327 -40.55 -23.12 31.61
CA PHE A 327 -40.13 -21.75 31.28
C PHE A 327 -40.80 -21.21 30.01
N GLN A 328 -41.37 -22.07 29.17
CA GLN A 328 -42.21 -21.68 28.03
C GLN A 328 -43.62 -21.17 28.42
N ARG A 329 -43.98 -21.21 29.70
CA ARG A 329 -45.29 -20.79 30.21
C ARG A 329 -45.16 -19.55 31.09
N GLU A 330 -46.19 -18.71 31.08
CA GLU A 330 -46.27 -17.55 31.96
C GLU A 330 -46.22 -17.91 33.44
N TRP A 331 -45.58 -17.05 34.22
CA TRP A 331 -45.51 -17.10 35.67
C TRP A 331 -46.55 -16.11 36.23
N LEU A 332 -47.36 -16.57 37.18
CA LEU A 332 -48.44 -15.79 37.77
C LEU A 332 -48.05 -15.33 39.18
N ARG A 333 -48.16 -14.01 39.43
CA ARG A 333 -47.92 -13.42 40.74
C ARG A 333 -48.79 -12.17 40.93
N GLN A 334 -49.56 -12.14 42.02
CA GLN A 334 -50.36 -10.97 42.46
C GLN A 334 -51.07 -10.21 41.32
N SER A 335 -51.78 -10.94 40.44
CA SER A 335 -52.58 -10.42 39.32
C SER A 335 -51.81 -9.97 38.06
N SER A 336 -50.49 -10.17 38.00
CA SER A 336 -49.67 -9.94 36.80
C SER A 336 -49.09 -11.25 36.27
N SER A 337 -49.11 -11.43 34.95
CA SER A 337 -48.42 -12.54 34.28
C SER A 337 -47.13 -12.03 33.63
N PHE A 338 -46.08 -12.84 33.68
CA PHE A 338 -44.79 -12.51 33.07
C PHE A 338 -44.12 -13.77 32.51
N LEU A 339 -43.38 -13.60 31.42
CA LEU A 339 -42.65 -14.68 30.77
C LEU A 339 -41.16 -14.57 31.10
N LEU A 340 -40.61 -15.59 31.76
CA LEU A 340 -39.17 -15.71 32.00
C LEU A 340 -38.54 -16.49 30.85
N LYS A 341 -37.69 -15.83 30.06
CA LYS A 341 -36.89 -16.51 29.04
C LYS A 341 -35.65 -17.10 29.71
N ALA A 342 -35.46 -18.41 29.59
CA ALA A 342 -34.32 -19.08 30.19
C ALA A 342 -33.62 -20.02 29.21
N CYS A 343 -32.29 -19.98 29.20
CA CYS A 343 -31.44 -20.94 28.52
C CYS A 343 -31.20 -22.13 29.46
N ILE A 344 -31.41 -23.35 28.95
CA ILE A 344 -31.26 -24.58 29.73
C ILE A 344 -30.15 -25.44 29.13
N ILE A 345 -29.19 -25.77 29.96
CA ILE A 345 -27.98 -26.48 29.60
C ILE A 345 -27.89 -27.76 30.42
N ARG A 346 -27.71 -28.90 29.77
CA ARG A 346 -27.48 -30.21 30.39
C ARG A 346 -26.04 -30.64 30.13
N ALA A 347 -25.22 -30.58 31.16
CA ALA A 347 -23.82 -30.98 31.14
C ALA A 347 -23.61 -32.32 31.85
N TYR A 348 -22.69 -33.13 31.34
CA TYR A 348 -22.26 -34.37 31.99
C TYR A 348 -20.92 -34.17 32.70
N SER A 349 -20.71 -34.76 33.87
CA SER A 349 -19.47 -34.61 34.63
C SER A 349 -19.16 -35.91 35.36
N PRO A 350 -17.88 -36.29 35.53
CA PRO A 350 -16.67 -35.53 35.22
C PRO A 350 -16.09 -35.72 33.81
N ASP A 351 -16.64 -36.63 33.00
CA ASP A 351 -16.00 -36.99 31.72
C ASP A 351 -15.97 -35.86 30.69
N GLN A 352 -17.02 -35.03 30.63
CA GLN A 352 -17.08 -33.87 29.73
C GLN A 352 -16.48 -32.61 30.39
N PHE A 353 -16.82 -32.34 31.65
CA PHE A 353 -16.24 -31.23 32.42
C PHE A 353 -15.33 -31.82 33.49
N GLY A 354 -14.00 -31.74 33.35
CA GLY A 354 -13.06 -32.43 34.25
C GLY A 354 -12.84 -31.79 35.63
N ASN A 355 -13.29 -30.55 35.83
CA ASN A 355 -13.15 -29.85 37.11
C ASN A 355 -14.34 -28.89 37.36
N ILE A 356 -14.45 -28.42 38.60
CA ILE A 356 -15.54 -27.52 39.00
C ILE A 356 -15.46 -26.13 38.35
N GLY A 357 -14.26 -25.65 38.03
CA GLY A 357 -14.05 -24.36 37.36
C GLY A 357 -14.66 -24.35 35.95
N TYR A 358 -14.44 -25.42 35.18
CA TYR A 358 -15.04 -25.59 33.85
C TYR A 358 -16.56 -25.66 33.92
N LEU A 359 -17.10 -26.28 34.98
CA LEU A 359 -18.54 -26.33 35.18
C LEU A 359 -19.13 -24.95 35.52
N LEU A 360 -18.39 -24.08 36.20
CA LEU A 360 -18.79 -22.69 36.48
C LEU A 360 -18.81 -21.82 35.22
N LEU A 361 -18.02 -22.15 34.18
CA LEU A 361 -18.09 -21.43 32.91
C LEU A 361 -19.48 -21.50 32.26
N LEU A 362 -20.32 -22.47 32.63
CA LEU A 362 -21.72 -22.51 32.20
C LEU A 362 -22.55 -21.33 32.72
N SER A 363 -22.20 -20.75 33.88
CA SER A 363 -22.84 -19.51 34.36
C SER A 363 -22.23 -18.26 33.74
N ASP A 364 -20.90 -18.27 33.56
CA ASP A 364 -20.13 -17.06 33.31
C ASP A 364 -19.95 -16.78 31.79
N SER A 365 -20.00 -17.80 30.93
CA SER A 365 -19.80 -17.62 29.47
C SER A 365 -21.01 -16.99 28.79
N ALA A 366 -20.79 -16.08 27.83
CA ALA A 366 -21.84 -15.59 26.94
C ALA A 366 -22.32 -16.73 26.01
N PHE A 367 -23.63 -16.98 25.95
CA PHE A 367 -24.25 -17.90 24.99
C PHE A 367 -25.01 -17.07 23.97
N GLU A 368 -24.50 -17.00 22.73
CA GLU A 368 -25.13 -16.26 21.63
C GLU A 368 -26.29 -17.01 20.95
N LYS A 369 -26.56 -18.25 21.33
CA LYS A 369 -27.55 -19.11 20.64
C LYS A 369 -28.98 -18.94 21.22
N GLU A 370 -29.97 -19.18 20.36
CA GLU A 370 -31.41 -18.99 20.61
C GLU A 370 -31.94 -19.71 21.88
N PRO A 371 -32.79 -19.06 22.70
CA PRO A 371 -33.30 -19.63 23.97
C PRO A 371 -34.27 -20.80 23.81
N ASP A 372 -34.62 -21.20 22.59
CA ASP A 372 -35.73 -22.12 22.31
C ASP A 372 -35.34 -23.60 22.26
N ARG A 373 -34.14 -23.97 22.76
CA ARG A 373 -33.70 -25.37 22.85
C ARG A 373 -32.88 -25.67 24.09
N ILE A 374 -32.75 -26.96 24.39
CA ILE A 374 -31.89 -27.48 25.47
C ILE A 374 -30.51 -27.79 24.89
N TYR A 375 -29.47 -27.19 25.46
CA TYR A 375 -28.08 -27.41 25.04
C TYR A 375 -27.49 -28.63 25.75
N SER A 376 -26.86 -29.55 25.02
CA SER A 376 -26.17 -30.69 25.65
C SER A 376 -25.07 -31.28 24.78
N GLN A 377 -24.17 -32.07 25.39
CA GLN A 377 -23.07 -32.76 24.70
C GLN A 377 -22.25 -31.78 23.84
N ASN A 378 -22.16 -31.99 22.52
CA ASN A 378 -21.35 -31.21 21.58
C ASN A 378 -21.71 -29.72 21.55
N ASP A 379 -22.93 -29.34 21.96
CA ASP A 379 -23.31 -27.94 22.07
C ASP A 379 -22.47 -27.16 23.09
N LEU A 380 -21.77 -27.85 24.00
CA LEU A 380 -21.00 -27.26 25.10
C LEU A 380 -19.49 -27.28 24.84
N ASP A 381 -19.04 -27.88 23.74
CA ASP A 381 -17.61 -28.03 23.43
C ASP A 381 -16.93 -26.68 23.25
N PHE A 382 -17.65 -25.66 22.76
CA PHE A 382 -17.12 -24.30 22.62
C PHE A 382 -16.71 -23.67 23.97
N ILE A 383 -17.39 -24.01 25.07
CA ILE A 383 -17.07 -23.51 26.42
C ILE A 383 -15.81 -24.16 26.94
N LEU A 384 -15.69 -25.47 26.74
CA LEU A 384 -14.48 -26.20 27.09
C LEU A 384 -13.30 -25.74 26.25
N ARG A 385 -13.53 -25.46 24.95
CA ARG A 385 -12.53 -24.88 24.06
C ARG A 385 -12.09 -23.51 24.57
N ARG A 386 -13.02 -22.60 24.90
CA ARG A 386 -12.71 -21.28 25.50
C ARG A 386 -11.84 -21.42 26.76
N ALA A 387 -12.18 -22.33 27.67
CA ALA A 387 -11.41 -22.59 28.89
C ALA A 387 -9.98 -23.07 28.60
N LYS A 388 -9.86 -24.02 27.66
CA LYS A 388 -8.57 -24.55 27.22
C LYS A 388 -7.73 -23.46 26.55
N VAL A 389 -8.35 -22.59 25.75
CA VAL A 389 -7.68 -21.45 25.12
C VAL A 389 -7.21 -20.45 26.17
N GLU A 390 -8.00 -20.14 27.20
CA GLU A 390 -7.55 -19.26 28.31
C GLU A 390 -6.28 -19.79 28.99
N ILE A 391 -6.25 -21.10 29.27
CA ILE A 391 -5.08 -21.75 29.87
C ILE A 391 -3.91 -21.74 28.89
N ALA A 392 -4.16 -22.04 27.62
CA ALA A 392 -3.15 -22.00 26.56
C ALA A 392 -2.56 -20.60 26.43
N VAL A 393 -3.35 -19.53 26.44
CA VAL A 393 -2.85 -18.14 26.38
C VAL A 393 -1.94 -17.83 27.57
N LYS A 394 -2.34 -18.21 28.80
CA LYS A 394 -1.47 -18.01 29.99
C LYS A 394 -0.14 -18.75 29.84
N ARG A 395 -0.20 -20.02 29.44
CA ARG A 395 0.98 -20.86 29.18
C ARG A 395 1.85 -20.26 28.06
N GLY A 396 1.25 -19.85 26.96
CA GLY A 396 1.94 -19.28 25.81
C GLY A 396 2.67 -17.98 26.12
N ILE A 397 2.13 -17.15 27.01
CA ILE A 397 2.80 -15.94 27.52
C ILE A 397 4.01 -16.33 28.38
N GLU A 398 3.88 -17.31 29.28
CA GLU A 398 4.96 -17.76 30.16
C GLU A 398 6.09 -18.47 29.38
N GLU A 399 5.75 -19.20 28.32
CA GLU A 399 6.67 -19.95 27.49
C GLU A 399 7.21 -19.17 26.28
N GLY A 400 6.73 -17.94 26.04
CA GLY A 400 7.16 -17.09 24.92
C GLY A 400 6.78 -17.64 23.53
N LYS A 401 5.59 -18.23 23.40
CA LYS A 401 5.12 -18.89 22.16
C LYS A 401 4.33 -18.00 21.20
N PHE A 402 4.06 -16.76 21.60
CA PHE A 402 3.47 -15.77 20.71
C PHE A 402 4.52 -15.25 19.74
N LYS A 403 4.15 -15.17 18.46
CA LYS A 403 5.00 -14.60 17.41
C LYS A 403 4.27 -13.45 16.75
N VAL A 404 5.04 -12.48 16.27
CA VAL A 404 4.52 -11.39 15.44
C VAL A 404 4.81 -11.70 13.99
N SER A 405 3.75 -11.77 13.18
CA SER A 405 3.83 -11.83 11.72
C SER A 405 3.42 -10.50 11.11
N TYR A 406 3.86 -10.26 9.89
CA TYR A 406 3.66 -9.01 9.17
C TYR A 406 2.86 -9.29 7.90
N MET A 407 1.67 -8.68 7.82
CA MET A 407 0.82 -8.70 6.65
C MET A 407 1.10 -7.46 5.80
N PRO A 408 1.56 -7.58 4.55
CA PRO A 408 1.86 -6.42 3.71
C PRO A 408 0.60 -5.59 3.39
N ILE A 409 0.79 -4.29 3.21
CA ILE A 409 -0.23 -3.33 2.78
C ILE A 409 0.19 -2.78 1.42
N TYR A 410 -0.68 -2.89 0.45
CA TYR A 410 -0.44 -2.54 -0.95
C TYR A 410 -1.10 -1.21 -1.30
N SER A 411 -0.41 -0.36 -2.06
CA SER A 411 -1.02 0.81 -2.70
C SER A 411 -2.03 0.38 -3.76
N LYS A 412 -3.12 1.13 -3.91
CA LYS A 412 -4.05 0.94 -5.03
C LYS A 412 -3.34 1.12 -6.37
N ASP A 413 -2.49 2.14 -6.48
CA ASP A 413 -1.73 2.43 -7.68
C ASP A 413 -0.46 1.57 -7.72
N GLY A 414 -0.39 0.65 -8.69
CA GLY A 414 0.80 -0.17 -8.95
C GLY A 414 1.01 -1.38 -8.02
N LEU A 415 0.12 -1.62 -7.04
CA LEU A 415 0.20 -2.76 -6.09
C LEU A 415 1.57 -2.89 -5.42
N ILE A 416 2.09 -1.76 -4.93
CA ILE A 416 3.39 -1.69 -4.28
C ILE A 416 3.21 -1.85 -2.77
N ILE A 417 4.08 -2.62 -2.11
CA ILE A 417 4.10 -2.70 -0.65
C ILE A 417 4.50 -1.33 -0.08
N TYR A 418 3.58 -0.70 0.63
CA TYR A 418 3.73 0.62 1.23
C TYR A 418 3.92 0.54 2.75
N GLY A 419 3.25 -0.41 3.40
CA GLY A 419 3.34 -0.62 4.84
C GLY A 419 3.11 -2.09 5.19
N ALA A 420 3.05 -2.38 6.48
CA ALA A 420 2.67 -3.69 6.99
C ALA A 420 1.76 -3.57 8.21
N ARG A 421 0.96 -4.60 8.48
CA ARG A 421 0.26 -4.76 9.75
C ARG A 421 0.92 -5.87 10.55
N ALA A 422 1.19 -5.58 11.82
CA ALA A 422 1.69 -6.56 12.77
C ALA A 422 0.53 -7.36 13.37
N GLU A 423 0.58 -8.68 13.23
CA GLU A 423 -0.43 -9.60 13.75
C GLU A 423 0.20 -10.61 14.71
N LEU A 424 -0.52 -10.92 15.79
CA LEU A 424 -0.10 -11.90 16.77
C LEU A 424 -0.58 -13.29 16.33
N GLU A 425 0.37 -14.20 16.18
CA GLU A 425 0.13 -15.61 15.95
C GLU A 425 0.42 -16.41 17.22
N PHE A 426 -0.45 -17.38 17.50
CA PHE A 426 -0.31 -18.24 18.66
C PHE A 426 -0.44 -19.71 18.28
N THR A 427 0.60 -20.48 18.61
CA THR A 427 0.59 -21.94 18.50
C THR A 427 0.89 -22.54 19.87
N ASP A 428 -0.03 -23.36 20.36
CA ASP A 428 0.08 -24.09 21.61
C ASP A 428 0.45 -25.56 21.36
N ASP A 429 1.20 -26.18 22.27
CA ASP A 429 1.66 -27.57 22.09
C ASP A 429 0.52 -28.59 22.18
N GLU A 430 -0.54 -28.29 22.90
CA GLU A 430 -1.69 -29.19 23.08
C GLU A 430 -2.81 -28.91 22.08
N LEU A 431 -3.08 -27.63 21.81
CA LEU A 431 -4.20 -27.20 20.97
C LEU A 431 -3.81 -26.91 19.51
N GLY A 432 -2.51 -26.85 19.19
CA GLY A 432 -2.02 -26.44 17.89
C GLY A 432 -2.19 -24.93 17.66
N TYR A 433 -2.35 -24.54 16.40
CA TYR A 433 -2.63 -23.14 16.03
C TYR A 433 -3.98 -22.68 16.59
N ILE A 434 -3.99 -21.50 17.21
CA ILE A 434 -5.19 -20.88 17.78
C ILE A 434 -5.41 -19.54 17.09
N ASP A 435 -6.58 -19.38 16.48
CA ASP A 435 -6.92 -18.19 15.72
C ASP A 435 -7.07 -16.95 16.62
N LYS A 436 -6.70 -15.78 16.10
CA LYS A 436 -6.82 -14.48 16.78
C LYS A 436 -8.24 -14.20 17.27
N SER A 437 -9.25 -14.55 16.48
CA SER A 437 -10.67 -14.38 16.85
C SER A 437 -11.07 -15.22 18.07
N GLU A 438 -10.33 -16.29 18.36
CA GLU A 438 -10.59 -17.20 19.47
C GLU A 438 -9.91 -16.71 20.76
N PHE A 439 -8.63 -16.33 20.68
CA PHE A 439 -7.85 -15.99 21.89
C PHE A 439 -7.88 -14.51 22.28
N MET A 440 -8.05 -13.57 21.34
CA MET A 440 -8.03 -12.13 21.67
C MET A 440 -9.16 -11.72 22.62
N PRO A 441 -10.44 -12.11 22.41
CA PRO A 441 -11.52 -11.74 23.32
C PRO A 441 -11.30 -12.29 24.74
N ILE A 442 -10.72 -13.50 24.83
CA ILE A 442 -10.39 -14.14 26.11
C ILE A 442 -9.26 -13.37 26.81
N ALA A 443 -8.25 -12.94 26.07
CA ALA A 443 -7.15 -12.14 26.61
C ALA A 443 -7.63 -10.77 27.11
N GLU A 444 -8.58 -10.14 26.42
CA GLU A 444 -9.19 -8.88 26.84
C GLU A 444 -9.99 -9.02 28.14
N GLU A 445 -10.90 -10.01 28.21
CA GLU A 445 -11.72 -10.24 29.41
C GLU A 445 -10.91 -10.65 30.64
N THR A 446 -9.81 -11.37 30.44
CA THR A 446 -8.93 -11.81 31.54
C THR A 446 -7.85 -10.80 31.89
N GLY A 447 -7.73 -9.71 31.13
CA GLY A 447 -6.68 -8.69 31.29
C GLY A 447 -5.28 -9.12 30.81
N LEU A 448 -5.14 -10.30 30.20
CA LEU A 448 -3.88 -10.79 29.63
C LEU A 448 -3.48 -10.03 28.36
N ILE A 449 -4.41 -9.31 27.73
CA ILE A 449 -4.17 -8.50 26.52
C ILE A 449 -3.03 -7.48 26.69
N GLU A 450 -2.81 -6.99 27.91
CA GLU A 450 -1.73 -6.06 28.24
C GLU A 450 -0.36 -6.66 27.94
N ARG A 451 -0.11 -7.89 28.40
CA ARG A 451 1.18 -8.57 28.18
C ARG A 451 1.41 -8.86 26.71
N LEU A 452 0.36 -9.29 26.01
CA LEU A 452 0.43 -9.59 24.58
C LEU A 452 0.70 -8.34 23.75
N GLY A 453 0.06 -7.21 24.07
CA GLY A 453 0.29 -6.00 23.32
C GLY A 453 1.66 -5.38 23.57
N TRP A 454 2.22 -5.49 24.79
CA TRP A 454 3.62 -5.08 25.00
C TRP A 454 4.60 -5.94 24.20
N LEU A 455 4.36 -7.26 24.13
CA LEU A 455 5.14 -8.16 23.27
C LEU A 455 5.06 -7.74 21.79
N ASN A 456 3.87 -7.37 21.32
CA ASN A 456 3.67 -6.92 19.94
C ASN A 456 4.39 -5.59 19.66
N ILE A 457 4.23 -4.59 20.55
CA ILE A 457 4.89 -3.28 20.42
C ILE A 457 6.41 -3.43 20.44
N GLU A 458 6.95 -4.23 21.36
CA GLU A 458 8.39 -4.41 21.50
C GLU A 458 9.02 -5.08 20.27
N GLU A 459 8.41 -6.13 19.71
CA GLU A 459 8.90 -6.79 18.49
C GLU A 459 8.84 -5.86 17.27
N VAL A 460 7.77 -5.08 17.11
CA VAL A 460 7.65 -4.11 16.02
C VAL A 460 8.67 -2.99 16.16
N PHE A 461 8.89 -2.47 17.37
CA PHE A 461 9.87 -1.42 17.60
C PHE A 461 11.30 -1.93 17.40
N TYR A 462 11.59 -3.16 17.81
CA TYR A 462 12.85 -3.83 17.49
C TYR A 462 13.05 -3.96 15.97
N PHE A 463 11.99 -4.32 15.21
CA PHE A 463 12.08 -4.43 13.76
C PHE A 463 12.30 -3.08 13.06
N LEU A 464 11.58 -2.03 13.48
CA LEU A 464 11.75 -0.68 12.93
C LEU A 464 13.10 -0.06 13.29
N GLY A 465 13.59 -0.28 14.51
CA GLY A 465 14.89 0.22 14.98
C GLY A 465 16.10 -0.40 14.28
N GLY A 466 15.92 -1.54 13.61
CA GLY A 466 16.99 -2.25 12.89
C GLY A 466 17.44 -1.61 11.58
N GLY A 467 16.79 -0.53 11.11
CA GLY A 467 17.17 0.21 9.89
C GLY A 467 16.84 -0.49 8.55
N ILE A 468 16.69 -1.81 8.54
CA ILE A 468 16.37 -2.60 7.33
C ILE A 468 15.07 -2.15 6.68
N THR A 469 14.06 -1.78 7.46
CA THR A 469 12.78 -1.28 6.93
C THR A 469 12.93 0.05 6.21
N GLU A 470 13.90 0.87 6.62
CA GLU A 470 14.26 2.16 6.00
C GLU A 470 14.97 1.95 4.66
N GLU A 471 15.96 1.06 4.62
CA GLU A 471 16.65 0.68 3.39
C GLU A 471 15.70 0.10 2.32
N MET A 472 14.64 -0.58 2.76
CA MET A 472 13.67 -1.26 1.89
C MET A 472 12.43 -0.42 1.58
N GLY A 473 12.38 0.86 1.99
CA GLY A 473 11.30 1.78 1.64
C GLY A 473 9.92 1.48 2.28
N LEU A 474 9.86 0.83 3.44
CA LEU A 474 8.60 0.52 4.13
C LEU A 474 8.09 1.71 4.97
N GLU A 475 7.08 2.45 4.57
CA GLU A 475 6.72 3.71 5.25
C GLU A 475 6.27 3.53 6.72
N PHE A 476 5.49 2.48 7.00
CA PHE A 476 4.96 2.26 8.35
C PHE A 476 4.58 0.82 8.68
N ILE A 477 4.43 0.58 9.99
CA ILE A 477 3.82 -0.63 10.53
C ILE A 477 2.61 -0.27 11.41
N ILE A 478 1.47 -0.89 11.11
CA ILE A 478 0.23 -0.78 11.88
C ILE A 478 0.25 -1.79 13.04
N ILE A 479 -0.03 -1.32 14.25
CA ILE A 479 -0.17 -2.12 15.46
C ILE A 479 -1.58 -1.91 16.02
N ASN A 480 -2.38 -2.98 16.12
CA ASN A 480 -3.71 -2.90 16.72
C ASN A 480 -3.63 -2.91 18.24
N LEU A 481 -4.36 -2.00 18.89
CA LEU A 481 -4.43 -1.84 20.34
C LEU A 481 -5.87 -2.04 20.85
N SER A 482 -6.00 -2.55 22.06
CA SER A 482 -7.26 -2.61 22.81
C SER A 482 -7.45 -1.38 23.68
N ALA A 483 -8.71 -0.96 23.91
CA ALA A 483 -9.05 0.18 24.78
C ALA A 483 -8.44 0.04 26.18
N VAL A 484 -8.44 -1.18 26.73
CA VAL A 484 -7.93 -1.50 28.08
C VAL A 484 -6.45 -1.17 28.21
N GLN A 485 -5.69 -1.24 27.13
CA GLN A 485 -4.25 -0.96 27.13
C GLN A 485 -3.97 0.54 27.12
N VAL A 486 -4.72 1.28 26.30
CA VAL A 486 -4.49 2.72 26.09
C VAL A 486 -4.95 3.57 27.26
N ILE A 487 -6.02 3.17 27.97
CA ILE A 487 -6.58 3.91 29.11
C ILE A 487 -5.64 3.91 30.33
N ARG A 488 -4.59 3.07 30.34
CA ARG A 488 -3.65 3.00 31.47
C ARG A 488 -2.78 4.26 31.57
N THR A 489 -2.58 4.71 32.81
CA THR A 489 -1.84 5.94 33.11
C THR A 489 -0.35 5.88 32.74
N ASP A 490 0.24 4.69 32.70
CA ASP A 490 1.67 4.46 32.41
C ASP A 490 1.94 4.09 30.93
N PHE A 491 0.90 3.99 30.10
CA PHE A 491 1.03 3.55 28.71
C PHE A 491 1.98 4.45 27.90
N VAL A 492 1.78 5.77 27.97
CA VAL A 492 2.57 6.76 27.22
C VAL A 492 4.05 6.72 27.62
N ASP A 493 4.33 6.63 28.93
CA ASP A 493 5.70 6.61 29.45
C ASP A 493 6.44 5.34 29.02
N ASN A 494 5.76 4.19 29.02
CA ASN A 494 6.33 2.93 28.54
C ASN A 494 6.61 2.97 27.03
N VAL A 495 5.72 3.54 26.22
CA VAL A 495 5.95 3.73 24.78
C VAL A 495 7.16 4.65 24.54
N LYS A 496 7.27 5.77 25.27
CA LYS A 496 8.44 6.68 25.24
C LYS A 496 9.74 5.92 25.53
N ALA A 497 9.74 5.08 26.57
CA ALA A 497 10.91 4.28 26.94
C ALA A 497 11.31 3.28 25.84
N LEU A 498 10.34 2.63 25.19
CA LEU A 498 10.61 1.69 24.10
C LEU A 498 11.14 2.37 22.84
N ILE A 499 10.59 3.54 22.47
CA ILE A 499 11.11 4.36 21.35
C ILE A 499 12.57 4.71 21.61
N ALA A 500 12.90 5.19 22.81
CA ALA A 500 14.26 5.54 23.17
C ALA A 500 15.20 4.33 23.22
N LYS A 501 14.71 3.16 23.66
CA LYS A 501 15.48 1.91 23.74
C LYS A 501 15.90 1.39 22.37
N TYR A 502 15.00 1.43 21.38
CA TYR A 502 15.22 0.85 20.05
C TYR A 502 15.54 1.87 18.95
N GLY A 503 15.48 3.18 19.23
CA GLY A 503 15.80 4.22 18.25
C GLY A 503 14.77 4.34 17.12
N VAL A 504 13.50 4.09 17.40
CA VAL A 504 12.43 4.07 16.40
C VAL A 504 12.02 5.48 16.00
N ASN A 505 11.85 5.75 14.70
CA ASN A 505 11.18 6.96 14.24
C ASN A 505 9.67 6.87 14.52
N PRO A 506 9.09 7.71 15.40
CA PRO A 506 7.68 7.63 15.79
C PRO A 506 6.71 7.71 14.61
N ARG A 507 7.08 8.44 13.54
CA ARG A 507 6.24 8.59 12.34
C ARG A 507 6.00 7.28 11.59
N ARG A 508 6.82 6.25 11.80
CA ARG A 508 6.67 4.95 11.11
C ARG A 508 5.76 3.97 11.86
N VAL A 509 5.19 4.40 12.98
CA VAL A 509 4.26 3.61 13.79
C VAL A 509 2.85 4.16 13.63
N ILE A 510 1.91 3.29 13.28
CA ILE A 510 0.48 3.59 13.31
C ILE A 510 -0.17 2.74 14.39
N PHE A 511 -0.74 3.35 15.42
CA PHE A 511 -1.58 2.65 16.39
C PHE A 511 -3.04 2.64 15.92
N ASN A 512 -3.60 1.44 15.78
CA ASN A 512 -4.97 1.25 15.32
C ASN A 512 -5.88 0.93 16.49
N LEU A 513 -7.02 1.60 16.57
CA LEU A 513 -8.04 1.40 17.61
C LEU A 513 -9.39 1.11 16.97
N THR A 514 -10.18 0.22 17.56
CA THR A 514 -11.53 -0.01 17.06
C THR A 514 -12.42 1.22 17.28
N GLU A 515 -13.40 1.41 16.41
CA GLU A 515 -14.39 2.50 16.51
C GLU A 515 -15.05 2.58 17.91
N SER A 516 -15.37 1.43 18.50
CA SER A 516 -15.91 1.32 19.86
C SER A 516 -14.89 1.63 20.96
N ALA A 517 -13.61 1.30 20.76
CA ALA A 517 -12.55 1.60 21.73
C ALA A 517 -12.37 3.11 21.92
N VAL A 518 -12.42 3.89 20.84
CA VAL A 518 -12.25 5.35 20.89
C VAL A 518 -13.38 6.02 21.70
N THR A 519 -14.58 5.44 21.70
CA THR A 519 -15.76 6.00 22.39
C THR A 519 -15.92 5.58 23.85
N SER A 520 -15.05 4.68 24.35
CA SER A 520 -15.18 4.07 25.68
C SER A 520 -14.90 5.05 26.85
N ASP A 521 -14.01 6.02 26.64
CA ASP A 521 -13.74 7.16 27.55
C ASP A 521 -13.06 8.30 26.77
N GLU A 522 -13.86 9.20 26.19
CA GLU A 522 -13.37 10.22 25.24
C GLU A 522 -12.30 11.16 25.83
N ASN A 523 -12.36 11.45 27.13
CA ASN A 523 -11.42 12.39 27.76
C ASN A 523 -10.05 11.75 27.98
N ILE A 524 -10.00 10.54 28.53
CA ILE A 524 -8.73 9.86 28.77
C ILE A 524 -8.11 9.44 27.44
N MET A 525 -8.90 8.83 26.54
CA MET A 525 -8.42 8.42 25.22
C MET A 525 -7.94 9.61 24.39
N GLY A 526 -8.69 10.72 24.37
CA GLY A 526 -8.29 11.92 23.64
C GLY A 526 -6.96 12.50 24.11
N ASN A 527 -6.71 12.53 25.42
CA ASN A 527 -5.44 13.02 25.97
C ASN A 527 -4.27 12.09 25.63
N VAL A 528 -4.44 10.78 25.78
CA VAL A 528 -3.39 9.79 25.47
C VAL A 528 -3.04 9.80 23.97
N ILE A 529 -4.04 9.82 23.09
CA ILE A 529 -3.83 9.91 21.64
C ILE A 529 -3.09 11.21 21.32
N LYS A 530 -3.53 12.35 21.87
CA LYS A 530 -2.90 13.64 21.63
C LYS A 530 -1.42 13.65 22.03
N GLU A 531 -1.07 13.15 23.22
CA GLU A 531 0.33 13.08 23.66
C GLU A 531 1.20 12.24 22.73
N LEU A 532 0.68 11.12 22.23
CA LEU A 532 1.41 10.23 21.33
C LEU A 532 1.52 10.82 19.90
N VAL A 533 0.49 11.53 19.43
CA VAL A 533 0.51 12.28 18.16
C VAL A 533 1.51 13.44 18.22
N ASP A 534 1.58 14.16 19.34
CA ASP A 534 2.56 15.23 19.55
C ASP A 534 4.01 14.71 19.51
N MET A 535 4.22 13.43 19.84
CA MET A 535 5.50 12.73 19.67
C MET A 535 5.77 12.26 18.22
N GLY A 536 4.77 12.33 17.35
CA GLY A 536 4.83 11.91 15.95
C GLY A 536 4.28 10.51 15.66
N ILE A 537 3.67 9.81 16.62
CA ILE A 537 2.98 8.54 16.37
C ILE A 537 1.66 8.80 15.68
N ARG A 538 1.33 7.99 14.67
CA ARG A 538 0.10 8.14 13.90
C ARG A 538 -0.98 7.20 14.42
N PHE A 539 -2.25 7.56 14.22
CA PHE A 539 -3.39 6.76 14.68
C PHE A 539 -4.37 6.45 13.56
N GLY A 540 -4.86 5.21 13.53
CA GLY A 540 -5.92 4.75 12.64
C GLY A 540 -7.16 4.29 13.40
N ILE A 541 -8.30 4.24 12.70
CA ILE A 541 -9.54 3.64 13.23
C ILE A 541 -9.84 2.33 12.50
N GLU A 542 -9.99 1.24 13.25
CA GLU A 542 -10.37 -0.08 12.75
C GLU A 542 -11.88 -0.34 12.82
N ASN A 543 -12.40 -1.09 11.84
CA ASN A 543 -13.81 -1.45 11.71
C ASN A 543 -14.75 -0.23 11.60
N TYR A 544 -14.26 0.83 10.96
CA TYR A 544 -15.02 2.06 10.76
C TYR A 544 -16.29 1.79 9.96
N GLY A 545 -17.43 2.12 10.56
CA GLY A 545 -18.76 1.96 9.97
C GLY A 545 -19.61 0.86 10.62
N SER A 546 -19.07 0.11 11.59
CA SER A 546 -19.82 -0.84 12.40
C SER A 546 -20.44 -0.21 13.66
N GLY A 547 -19.96 0.98 14.07
CA GLY A 547 -20.40 1.72 15.26
C GLY A 547 -21.08 3.07 15.00
N PHE A 548 -21.16 3.86 16.07
CA PHE A 548 -21.72 5.22 16.12
C PHE A 548 -20.61 6.26 16.37
N PHE A 549 -19.49 6.20 15.65
CA PHE A 549 -18.50 7.28 15.71
C PHE A 549 -19.08 8.54 15.09
N THR A 550 -19.06 9.63 15.86
CA THR A 550 -19.58 10.92 15.40
C THR A 550 -18.41 11.83 15.06
N ASN A 551 -18.51 12.56 13.94
CA ASN A 551 -17.50 13.56 13.53
C ASN A 551 -17.27 14.68 14.55
N GLN A 552 -18.03 14.72 15.65
CA GLN A 552 -17.92 15.70 16.73
C GLN A 552 -16.96 15.27 17.86
N SER A 553 -16.41 14.05 17.82
CA SER A 553 -15.43 13.61 18.83
C SER A 553 -14.13 14.41 18.73
N SER A 554 -13.57 14.82 19.87
CA SER A 554 -12.30 15.56 19.94
C SER A 554 -11.10 14.77 19.39
N ALA A 555 -11.21 13.45 19.31
CA ALA A 555 -10.20 12.56 18.74
C ALA A 555 -10.25 12.48 17.20
N SER A 556 -11.39 12.80 16.58
CA SER A 556 -11.61 12.72 15.12
C SER A 556 -10.51 13.38 14.26
N PRO A 557 -10.06 14.63 14.54
CA PRO A 557 -9.01 15.26 13.73
C PRO A 557 -7.64 14.59 13.86
N LEU A 558 -7.38 13.85 14.96
CA LEU A 558 -6.08 13.27 15.30
C LEU A 558 -5.77 11.97 14.54
N PHE A 559 -6.78 11.34 13.92
CA PHE A 559 -6.59 10.12 13.15
C PHE A 559 -6.10 10.43 11.73
N GLU A 560 -5.23 9.58 11.18
CA GLU A 560 -4.70 9.70 9.83
C GLU A 560 -5.60 9.02 8.79
N GLY A 561 -6.19 7.89 9.15
CA GLY A 561 -6.99 7.09 8.23
C GLY A 561 -7.90 6.07 8.92
N VAL A 562 -8.69 5.38 8.11
CA VAL A 562 -9.63 4.36 8.55
C VAL A 562 -9.36 3.03 7.84
N VAL A 563 -9.58 1.94 8.58
CA VAL A 563 -9.52 0.58 8.08
C VAL A 563 -10.93 0.01 8.01
N MET A 564 -11.33 -0.41 6.81
CA MET A 564 -12.60 -1.08 6.56
C MET A 564 -12.38 -2.55 6.20
N ASN A 565 -13.35 -3.42 6.50
CA ASN A 565 -13.27 -4.85 6.20
C ASN A 565 -14.05 -5.16 4.90
N ALA A 566 -13.38 -5.76 3.91
CA ALA A 566 -13.95 -6.05 2.60
C ALA A 566 -15.20 -6.93 2.67
N ALA A 567 -15.21 -7.97 3.52
CA ALA A 567 -16.34 -8.88 3.64
C ALA A 567 -17.58 -8.17 4.23
N HIS A 568 -17.38 -7.30 5.23
CA HIS A 568 -18.46 -6.49 5.80
C HIS A 568 -19.01 -5.49 4.77
N MET A 569 -18.12 -4.87 3.99
CA MET A 569 -18.52 -3.95 2.93
C MET A 569 -19.32 -4.69 1.85
N TYR A 570 -18.82 -5.83 1.37
CA TYR A 570 -19.51 -6.64 0.36
C TYR A 570 -20.91 -7.06 0.82
N ALA A 571 -21.06 -7.52 2.07
CA ALA A 571 -22.35 -7.84 2.65
C ALA A 571 -23.29 -6.63 2.72
N ALA A 572 -22.77 -5.45 3.09
CA ALA A 572 -23.53 -4.21 3.12
C ALA A 572 -24.01 -3.75 1.73
N PHE A 573 -23.24 -4.00 0.68
CA PHE A 573 -23.61 -3.64 -0.70
C PHE A 573 -24.78 -4.46 -1.27
N THR A 574 -25.18 -5.56 -0.61
CA THR A 574 -26.38 -6.34 -1.01
C THR A 574 -27.69 -5.61 -0.73
N ASN A 575 -27.70 -4.61 0.17
CA ASN A 575 -28.86 -3.78 0.48
C ASN A 575 -28.63 -2.34 0.00
N GLU A 576 -29.55 -1.84 -0.83
CA GLU A 576 -29.45 -0.50 -1.43
C GLU A 576 -29.31 0.63 -0.40
N GLN A 577 -30.02 0.54 0.73
CA GLN A 577 -29.91 1.54 1.81
C GLN A 577 -28.54 1.50 2.48
N THR A 578 -28.03 0.31 2.75
CA THR A 578 -26.74 0.13 3.44
C THR A 578 -25.57 0.50 2.51
N ARG A 579 -25.71 0.23 1.21
CA ARG A 579 -24.78 0.70 0.16
C ARG A 579 -24.65 2.22 0.15
N ILE A 580 -25.77 2.96 0.10
CA ILE A 580 -25.77 4.43 0.08
C ILE A 580 -25.10 4.99 1.35
N ILE A 581 -25.35 4.39 2.52
CA ILE A 581 -24.72 4.81 3.77
C ILE A 581 -23.20 4.63 3.70
N LEU A 582 -22.74 3.49 3.17
CA LEU A 582 -21.31 3.18 3.07
C LEU A 582 -20.59 4.06 2.03
N GLU A 583 -21.19 4.28 0.85
CA GLU A 583 -20.67 5.18 -0.18
C GLU A 583 -20.51 6.62 0.36
N ASN A 584 -21.53 7.13 1.07
CA ASN A 584 -21.46 8.45 1.69
C ASN A 584 -20.37 8.55 2.77
N ARG A 585 -20.15 7.48 3.53
CA ARG A 585 -19.08 7.43 4.54
C ARG A 585 -17.69 7.45 3.92
N ILE A 586 -17.46 6.65 2.87
CA ILE A 586 -16.19 6.63 2.14
C ILE A 586 -15.90 8.02 1.57
N LYS A 587 -16.90 8.63 0.93
CA LYS A 587 -16.77 9.99 0.40
C LYS A 587 -16.43 11.02 1.48
N MET A 588 -17.09 10.96 2.63
CA MET A 588 -16.85 11.87 3.75
C MET A 588 -15.41 11.73 4.30
N VAL A 589 -14.91 10.50 4.43
CA VAL A 589 -13.54 10.24 4.90
C VAL A 589 -12.52 10.81 3.91
N LYS A 590 -12.75 10.62 2.61
CA LYS A 590 -11.93 11.23 1.55
C LYS A 590 -11.97 12.77 1.58
N GLU A 591 -13.16 13.37 1.74
CA GLU A 591 -13.31 14.82 1.87
C GLU A 591 -12.60 15.40 3.11
N MET A 592 -12.42 14.60 4.16
CA MET A 592 -11.60 14.95 5.33
C MET A 592 -10.09 14.82 5.11
N GLY A 593 -9.66 14.37 3.93
CA GLY A 593 -8.24 14.14 3.60
C GLY A 593 -7.64 13.00 4.41
N LYS A 594 -8.42 11.95 4.70
CA LYS A 594 -7.99 10.79 5.48
C LYS A 594 -7.85 9.56 4.59
N ASP A 595 -6.85 8.75 4.89
CA ASP A 595 -6.55 7.55 4.11
C ASP A 595 -7.55 6.42 4.40
N ILE A 596 -7.86 5.62 3.38
CA ILE A 596 -8.75 4.46 3.49
C ILE A 596 -7.99 3.19 3.10
N LEU A 597 -7.90 2.26 4.06
CA LEU A 597 -7.36 0.91 3.86
C LEU A 597 -8.51 -0.10 3.86
N ILE A 598 -8.67 -0.84 2.77
CA ILE A 598 -9.54 -2.03 2.74
C ILE A 598 -8.73 -3.25 3.15
N SER A 599 -9.15 -3.89 4.24
CA SER A 599 -8.55 -5.11 4.80
C SER A 599 -9.38 -6.35 4.47
N HIS A 600 -8.78 -7.54 4.61
CA HIS A 600 -9.40 -8.85 4.35
C HIS A 600 -9.86 -9.01 2.89
N VAL A 601 -9.10 -8.46 1.94
CA VAL A 601 -9.25 -8.77 0.52
C VAL A 601 -8.63 -10.14 0.26
N ASP A 602 -9.37 -11.20 0.56
CA ASP A 602 -8.83 -12.56 0.62
C ASP A 602 -9.01 -13.35 -0.68
N ASP A 603 -9.93 -12.92 -1.56
CA ASP A 603 -10.22 -13.56 -2.83
C ASP A 603 -10.44 -12.57 -3.98
N ALA A 604 -10.47 -13.11 -5.21
CA ALA A 604 -10.60 -12.32 -6.44
C ALA A 604 -11.92 -11.56 -6.54
N ASN A 605 -13.03 -12.08 -5.99
CA ASN A 605 -14.33 -11.41 -6.05
C ASN A 605 -14.33 -10.18 -5.13
N LEU A 606 -13.73 -10.31 -3.95
CA LEU A 606 -13.54 -9.19 -3.03
C LEU A 606 -12.60 -8.15 -3.62
N MET A 607 -11.57 -8.56 -4.35
CA MET A 607 -10.69 -7.63 -5.05
C MET A 607 -11.40 -6.87 -6.17
N GLU A 608 -12.18 -7.56 -7.00
CA GLU A 608 -12.99 -6.93 -8.05
C GLU A 608 -13.94 -5.88 -7.44
N PHE A 609 -14.63 -6.25 -6.36
CA PHE A 609 -15.47 -5.32 -5.61
C PHE A 609 -14.68 -4.13 -5.05
N ALA A 610 -13.56 -4.38 -4.38
CA ALA A 610 -12.75 -3.34 -3.74
C ALA A 610 -12.10 -2.39 -4.76
N SER A 611 -11.78 -2.87 -5.96
CA SER A 611 -11.19 -2.07 -7.05
C SER A 611 -12.13 -0.98 -7.58
N GLY A 612 -13.46 -1.21 -7.50
CA GLY A 612 -14.48 -0.23 -7.86
C GLY A 612 -14.68 0.89 -6.84
N ILE A 613 -13.96 0.86 -5.72
CA ILE A 613 -14.09 1.82 -4.61
C ILE A 613 -12.89 2.77 -4.61
N ASP A 614 -13.14 4.04 -4.31
CA ASP A 614 -12.10 5.05 -4.16
C ASP A 614 -11.40 4.92 -2.79
N VAL A 615 -10.28 4.20 -2.76
CA VAL A 615 -9.47 3.90 -1.56
C VAL A 615 -7.99 4.01 -1.86
N ASP A 616 -7.16 4.12 -0.82
CA ASP A 616 -5.72 4.36 -0.96
C ASP A 616 -4.92 3.05 -0.92
N TYR A 617 -5.34 2.13 -0.05
CA TYR A 617 -4.60 0.90 0.23
C TYR A 617 -5.48 -0.33 0.27
N PHE A 618 -4.88 -1.48 -0.07
CA PHE A 618 -5.45 -2.80 0.04
C PHE A 618 -4.60 -3.72 0.92
N GLN A 619 -5.26 -4.65 1.59
CA GLN A 619 -4.62 -5.70 2.36
C GLN A 619 -5.50 -6.95 2.40
N GLY A 620 -4.88 -8.11 2.23
CA GLY A 620 -5.56 -9.40 2.39
C GLY A 620 -4.81 -10.54 1.69
N MET A 621 -5.31 -11.76 1.89
CA MET A 621 -4.65 -12.99 1.43
C MET A 621 -4.57 -13.09 -0.10
N TYR A 622 -5.37 -12.33 -0.84
CA TYR A 622 -5.28 -12.26 -2.31
C TYR A 622 -3.89 -11.82 -2.77
N PHE A 623 -3.25 -10.92 -2.03
CA PHE A 623 -1.92 -10.40 -2.37
C PHE A 623 -0.80 -11.20 -1.73
N SER A 624 -0.89 -11.44 -0.42
CA SER A 624 0.13 -12.16 0.34
C SER A 624 -0.41 -12.65 1.68
N GLN A 625 0.20 -13.68 2.24
CA GLN A 625 -0.10 -14.15 3.59
C GLN A 625 0.74 -13.42 4.63
N ALA A 626 0.25 -13.40 5.87
CA ALA A 626 1.04 -12.93 7.00
C ALA A 626 2.32 -13.75 7.09
N SER A 627 3.45 -13.07 7.13
CA SER A 627 4.77 -13.70 7.02
C SER A 627 5.60 -13.39 8.26
N SER A 628 6.52 -14.28 8.61
CA SER A 628 7.47 -13.99 9.69
C SER A 628 8.36 -12.80 9.31
N ARG A 629 8.98 -12.14 10.30
CA ARG A 629 9.91 -11.00 10.05
C ARG A 629 10.94 -11.29 8.95
N ASN A 630 11.55 -12.47 8.97
CA ASN A 630 12.61 -12.82 8.02
C ASN A 630 12.07 -13.02 6.59
N GLU A 631 10.91 -13.66 6.46
CA GLU A 631 10.24 -13.86 5.17
C GLU A 631 9.74 -12.52 4.62
N PHE A 632 9.19 -11.66 5.48
CA PHE A 632 8.73 -10.33 5.09
C PHE A 632 9.89 -9.45 4.58
N ILE A 633 11.06 -9.50 5.24
CA ILE A 633 12.28 -8.83 4.73
C ILE A 633 12.68 -9.38 3.35
N ALA A 634 12.55 -10.68 3.10
CA ALA A 634 12.86 -11.28 1.81
C ALA A 634 11.89 -10.80 0.71
N ILE A 635 10.60 -10.68 1.03
CA ILE A 635 9.57 -10.12 0.12
C ILE A 635 9.94 -8.67 -0.23
N LEU A 636 10.22 -7.83 0.77
CA LEU A 636 10.59 -6.43 0.55
C LEU A 636 11.83 -6.29 -0.35
N ARG A 637 12.88 -7.11 -0.10
CA ARG A 637 14.08 -7.13 -0.93
C ARG A 637 13.80 -7.48 -2.39
N ALA A 638 12.95 -8.47 -2.63
CA ALA A 638 12.61 -8.89 -3.99
C ALA A 638 11.83 -7.79 -4.73
N THR A 639 10.89 -7.12 -4.05
CA THR A 639 10.08 -6.04 -4.64
C THR A 639 10.93 -4.81 -5.00
N GLU A 640 11.87 -4.41 -4.13
CA GLU A 640 12.69 -3.23 -4.39
C GLU A 640 13.71 -3.46 -5.51
N LEU A 641 14.29 -4.67 -5.60
CA LEU A 641 15.14 -5.06 -6.73
C LEU A 641 14.40 -4.99 -8.06
N ALA A 642 13.15 -5.46 -8.12
CA ALA A 642 12.34 -5.43 -9.34
C ALA A 642 12.06 -3.99 -9.79
N LYS A 643 11.69 -3.09 -8.87
CA LYS A 643 11.48 -1.67 -9.17
C LYS A 643 12.73 -0.98 -9.69
N MET A 644 13.88 -1.29 -9.11
CA MET A 644 15.14 -0.66 -9.51
C MET A 644 15.49 -1.00 -10.96
N GLU A 645 15.26 -2.24 -11.39
CA GLU A 645 15.47 -2.67 -12.77
C GLU A 645 14.47 -2.03 -13.74
N GLU A 646 13.19 -1.94 -13.36
CA GLU A 646 12.17 -1.26 -14.19
C GLU A 646 12.49 0.22 -14.40
N ARG A 647 12.86 0.94 -13.32
CA ARG A 647 13.25 2.36 -13.41
C ARG A 647 14.46 2.56 -14.32
N ARG A 648 15.46 1.69 -14.24
CA ARG A 648 16.63 1.72 -15.12
C ARG A 648 16.26 1.51 -16.58
N ALA A 649 15.41 0.53 -16.86
CA ALA A 649 14.94 0.25 -18.22
C ALA A 649 14.15 1.43 -18.81
N LYS A 650 13.25 2.03 -18.01
CA LYS A 650 12.43 3.17 -18.45
C LYS A 650 13.28 4.42 -18.69
N ALA A 651 14.17 4.75 -17.77
CA ALA A 651 15.08 5.89 -17.92
C ALA A 651 16.01 5.74 -19.14
N ALA A 652 16.52 4.53 -19.40
CA ALA A 652 17.32 4.25 -20.58
C ALA A 652 16.52 4.42 -21.88
N SER A 653 15.25 3.98 -21.90
CA SER A 653 14.36 4.13 -23.06
C SER A 653 14.01 5.59 -23.34
N GLU A 654 13.66 6.36 -22.30
CA GLU A 654 13.35 7.79 -22.43
C GLU A 654 14.57 8.60 -22.90
N ALA A 655 15.75 8.33 -22.33
CA ALA A 655 17.00 8.96 -22.75
C ALA A 655 17.32 8.66 -24.23
N LYS A 656 17.12 7.42 -24.68
CA LYS A 656 17.32 7.02 -26.09
C LYS A 656 16.40 7.80 -27.03
N SER A 657 15.12 7.93 -26.68
CA SER A 657 14.14 8.65 -27.51
C SER A 657 14.42 10.15 -27.58
N ASN A 658 14.75 10.78 -26.44
CA ASN A 658 15.07 12.21 -26.38
C ASN A 658 16.35 12.53 -27.16
N PHE A 659 17.37 11.66 -27.07
CA PHE A 659 18.60 11.80 -27.85
C PHE A 659 18.33 11.79 -29.36
N LEU A 660 17.51 10.85 -29.85
CA LEU A 660 17.18 10.76 -31.29
C LEU A 660 16.36 11.97 -31.79
N ALA A 661 15.44 12.46 -30.97
CA ALA A 661 14.64 13.65 -31.30
C ALA A 661 15.52 14.91 -31.43
N ASN A 662 16.40 15.15 -30.46
CA ASN A 662 17.31 16.30 -30.47
C ASN A 662 18.32 16.22 -31.62
N MET A 663 18.94 15.05 -31.83
CA MET A 663 19.85 14.82 -32.94
C MET A 663 19.21 15.08 -34.30
N SER A 664 17.94 14.70 -34.51
CA SER A 664 17.28 15.02 -35.76
C SER A 664 17.13 16.53 -36.00
N HIS A 665 16.86 17.30 -34.95
CA HIS A 665 16.75 18.76 -35.08
C HIS A 665 18.11 19.38 -35.39
N GLU A 666 19.16 18.96 -34.68
CA GLU A 666 20.53 19.44 -34.88
C GLU A 666 21.12 19.08 -36.25
N ILE A 667 20.71 17.95 -36.84
CA ILE A 667 21.16 17.56 -38.18
C ILE A 667 20.32 18.25 -39.29
N ARG A 668 19.02 18.46 -39.06
CA ARG A 668 18.12 19.06 -40.07
C ARG A 668 18.48 20.51 -40.39
N THR A 669 18.80 21.31 -39.37
CA THR A 669 19.11 22.74 -39.51
C THR A 669 20.31 23.02 -40.45
N PRO A 670 21.50 22.41 -40.25
CA PRO A 670 22.64 22.64 -41.13
C PRO A 670 22.41 22.08 -42.54
N ILE A 671 21.72 20.94 -42.70
CA ILE A 671 21.40 20.41 -44.04
C ILE A 671 20.48 21.36 -44.81
N ASN A 672 19.46 21.91 -44.16
CA ASN A 672 18.56 22.88 -44.80
C ASN A 672 19.30 24.17 -45.20
N ALA A 673 20.28 24.61 -44.40
CA ALA A 673 21.13 25.74 -44.77
C ALA A 673 22.00 25.44 -45.99
N VAL A 674 22.61 24.25 -46.06
CA VAL A 674 23.38 23.79 -47.24
C VAL A 674 22.49 23.71 -48.48
N LEU A 675 21.29 23.15 -48.37
CA LEU A 675 20.33 23.09 -49.48
C LEU A 675 19.86 24.47 -49.92
N GLY A 676 19.65 25.40 -48.99
CA GLY A 676 19.30 26.79 -49.30
C GLY A 676 20.39 27.50 -50.10
N MET A 677 21.66 27.35 -49.71
CA MET A 677 22.78 27.90 -50.47
C MET A 677 22.96 27.22 -51.83
N ASN A 678 22.72 25.91 -51.89
CA ASN A 678 22.76 25.16 -53.13
C ASN A 678 21.68 25.61 -54.13
N GLU A 679 20.48 25.96 -53.65
CA GLU A 679 19.41 26.57 -54.46
C GLU A 679 19.83 27.93 -55.03
N VAL A 680 20.57 28.75 -54.26
CA VAL A 680 21.14 30.01 -54.77
C VAL A 680 22.15 29.74 -55.89
N ILE A 681 23.02 28.73 -55.74
CA ILE A 681 23.99 28.32 -56.78
C ILE A 681 23.26 27.88 -58.05
N LEU A 682 22.20 27.07 -57.93
CA LEU A 682 21.40 26.61 -59.08
C LEU A 682 20.74 27.77 -59.84
N ARG A 683 20.49 28.90 -59.18
CA ARG A 683 19.87 30.10 -59.79
C ARG A 683 20.88 31.07 -60.39
N GLU A 684 22.00 31.31 -59.71
CA GLU A 684 22.98 32.32 -60.15
C GLU A 684 24.03 31.76 -61.11
N CYS A 685 24.38 30.49 -60.99
CA CYS A 685 25.42 29.89 -61.79
C CYS A 685 24.93 29.53 -63.21
N LYS A 686 25.74 29.85 -64.22
CA LYS A 686 25.49 29.49 -65.63
C LYS A 686 26.42 28.38 -66.14
N ASP A 687 27.36 27.93 -65.31
CA ASP A 687 28.28 26.84 -65.64
C ASP A 687 27.59 25.49 -65.45
N GLU A 688 27.45 24.73 -66.55
CA GLU A 688 26.76 23.43 -66.58
C GLU A 688 27.32 22.42 -65.57
N LYS A 689 28.64 22.45 -65.29
CA LYS A 689 29.25 21.51 -64.33
C LYS A 689 28.92 21.87 -62.88
N ILE A 690 28.85 23.16 -62.57
CA ILE A 690 28.49 23.62 -61.22
C ILE A 690 27.01 23.36 -60.96
N ILE A 691 26.15 23.52 -61.98
CA ILE A 691 24.74 23.14 -61.90
C ILE A 691 24.61 21.63 -61.64
N GLU A 692 25.37 20.79 -62.34
CA GLU A 692 25.37 19.34 -62.10
C GLU A 692 25.83 18.99 -60.67
N TYR A 693 26.90 19.61 -60.18
CA TYR A 693 27.35 19.41 -58.79
C TYR A 693 26.31 19.88 -57.78
N ALA A 694 25.66 21.01 -58.03
CA ALA A 694 24.63 21.52 -57.17
C ALA A 694 23.39 20.60 -57.16
N GLN A 695 22.98 20.04 -58.30
CA GLN A 695 21.91 19.03 -58.36
C GLN A 695 22.27 17.76 -57.57
N ASN A 696 23.54 17.33 -57.62
CA ASN A 696 24.01 16.19 -56.84
C ASN A 696 23.99 16.47 -55.32
N ILE A 697 24.42 17.67 -54.91
CA ILE A 697 24.34 18.12 -53.50
C ILE A 697 22.87 18.16 -53.05
N GLU A 698 21.98 18.66 -53.90
CA GLU A 698 20.54 18.71 -53.61
C GLU A 698 19.96 17.32 -53.36
N SER A 699 20.29 16.37 -54.25
CA SER A 699 19.84 14.98 -54.16
C SER A 699 20.36 14.28 -52.91
N ALA A 700 21.65 14.46 -52.59
CA ALA A 700 22.27 13.88 -51.40
C ALA A 700 21.67 14.47 -50.10
N GLY A 701 21.48 15.79 -50.04
CA GLY A 701 20.88 16.45 -48.89
C GLY A 701 19.43 16.03 -48.65
N ARG A 702 18.61 15.93 -49.71
CA ARG A 702 17.24 15.41 -49.62
C ARG A 702 17.19 13.96 -49.16
N THR A 703 18.13 13.12 -49.62
CA THR A 703 18.23 11.72 -49.19
C THR A 703 18.55 11.61 -47.70
N LEU A 704 19.49 12.42 -47.21
CA LEU A 704 19.88 12.43 -45.80
C LEU A 704 18.71 12.86 -44.89
N LEU A 705 17.95 13.89 -45.29
CA LEU A 705 16.74 14.32 -44.57
C LEU A 705 15.69 13.20 -44.51
N SER A 706 15.51 12.45 -45.59
CA SER A 706 14.59 11.30 -45.61
C SER A 706 15.01 10.22 -44.62
N LEU A 707 16.31 9.88 -44.57
CA LEU A 707 16.83 8.86 -43.64
C LEU A 707 16.61 9.25 -42.18
N ILE A 708 16.83 10.52 -41.85
CA ILE A 708 16.64 11.03 -40.49
C ILE A 708 15.16 10.96 -40.10
N ASN A 709 14.27 11.35 -41.00
CA ASN A 709 12.82 11.26 -40.76
C ASN A 709 12.37 9.80 -40.58
N ASP A 710 12.89 8.86 -41.37
CA ASP A 710 12.60 7.42 -41.20
C ASP A 710 13.04 6.92 -39.80
N ILE A 711 14.21 7.34 -39.32
CA ILE A 711 14.73 6.96 -37.98
C ILE A 711 13.85 7.55 -36.87
N LEU A 712 13.40 8.80 -37.03
CA LEU A 712 12.49 9.43 -36.06
C LEU A 712 11.13 8.75 -36.01
N ASP A 713 10.50 8.51 -37.17
CA ASP A 713 9.21 7.83 -37.26
C ASP A 713 9.33 6.44 -36.62
N PHE A 714 10.42 5.73 -36.89
CA PHE A 714 10.72 4.46 -36.23
C PHE A 714 10.84 4.58 -34.70
N SER A 715 11.61 5.56 -34.21
CA SER A 715 11.80 5.78 -32.77
C SER A 715 10.47 6.06 -32.08
N LYS A 716 9.59 6.86 -32.70
CA LYS A 716 8.27 7.20 -32.16
C LYS A 716 7.32 6.01 -32.11
N ILE A 717 7.41 5.13 -33.11
CA ILE A 717 6.65 3.87 -33.16
C ILE A 717 7.16 2.91 -32.07
N GLU A 718 8.48 2.75 -31.90
CA GLU A 718 9.07 1.86 -30.87
C GLU A 718 8.72 2.31 -29.44
N SER A 719 8.66 3.62 -29.18
CA SER A 719 8.26 4.17 -27.88
C SER A 719 6.74 4.23 -27.66
N GLY A 720 5.92 3.84 -28.64
CA GLY A 720 4.46 3.92 -28.55
C GLY A 720 3.89 5.35 -28.58
N SER A 721 4.72 6.35 -28.86
CA SER A 721 4.36 7.78 -28.92
C SER A 721 3.81 8.23 -30.29
N MET A 722 3.63 7.29 -31.22
CA MET A 722 3.12 7.59 -32.56
C MET A 722 1.60 7.70 -32.52
N GLU A 723 1.08 8.91 -32.77
CA GLU A 723 -0.35 9.20 -32.79
C GLU A 723 -0.90 9.25 -34.23
N ILE A 724 -2.10 8.71 -34.43
CA ILE A 724 -2.88 8.83 -35.67
C ILE A 724 -3.84 10.01 -35.50
N ASN A 725 -3.72 11.01 -36.38
CA ASN A 725 -4.51 12.22 -36.33
C ASN A 725 -5.59 12.17 -37.41
N GLU A 726 -6.79 11.74 -37.02
CA GLU A 726 -7.92 11.65 -37.95
C GLU A 726 -8.56 13.01 -38.22
N ALA A 727 -8.62 13.41 -39.48
CA ALA A 727 -9.25 14.65 -39.93
C ALA A 727 -10.09 14.42 -41.21
N GLU A 728 -10.91 15.40 -41.57
CA GLU A 728 -11.61 15.38 -42.86
C GLU A 728 -10.63 15.70 -44.00
N TYR A 729 -10.65 14.91 -45.07
CA TYR A 729 -9.78 15.13 -46.23
C TYR A 729 -10.45 14.78 -47.56
N ASP A 730 -9.95 15.39 -48.63
CA ASP A 730 -10.37 15.15 -50.01
C ASP A 730 -9.43 14.13 -50.69
N LEU A 731 -9.91 12.92 -50.95
CA LEU A 731 -9.15 11.81 -51.54
C LEU A 731 -8.60 12.16 -52.94
N SER A 732 -9.33 12.92 -53.75
CA SER A 732 -8.84 13.41 -55.05
C SER A 732 -7.63 14.32 -54.96
N SER A 733 -7.52 15.11 -53.89
CA SER A 733 -6.36 15.96 -53.62
C SER A 733 -5.14 15.10 -53.31
N VAL A 734 -5.30 14.14 -52.39
CA VAL A 734 -4.24 13.19 -52.01
C VAL A 734 -3.74 12.43 -53.25
N LEU A 735 -4.63 11.89 -54.06
CA LEU A 735 -4.26 11.13 -55.26
C LEU A 735 -3.54 11.99 -56.31
N ASN A 736 -3.95 13.25 -56.50
CA ASN A 736 -3.30 14.16 -57.43
C ASN A 736 -1.87 14.48 -56.98
N ASP A 737 -1.69 14.74 -55.70
CA ASP A 737 -0.38 15.01 -55.13
C ASP A 737 0.55 13.79 -55.20
N VAL A 738 0.05 12.60 -54.81
CA VAL A 738 0.80 11.34 -54.93
C VAL A 738 1.22 11.08 -56.37
N PHE A 739 0.31 11.33 -57.33
CA PHE A 739 0.63 11.23 -58.75
C PHE A 739 1.77 12.18 -59.14
N ASN A 740 1.68 13.46 -58.78
CA ASN A 740 2.70 14.46 -59.13
C ASN A 740 4.07 14.13 -58.50
N MET A 741 4.08 13.69 -57.24
CA MET A 741 5.30 13.32 -56.50
C MET A 741 6.04 12.13 -57.13
N VAL A 742 5.30 11.14 -57.67
CA VAL A 742 5.89 9.90 -58.21
C VAL A 742 6.11 10.01 -59.73
N ASN A 743 5.28 10.75 -60.45
CA ASN A 743 5.30 10.81 -61.92
C ASN A 743 6.63 11.34 -62.47
N LEU A 744 7.21 12.38 -61.84
CA LEU A 744 8.54 12.90 -62.26
C LEU A 744 9.62 11.82 -62.19
N LYS A 745 9.67 11.05 -61.09
CA LYS A 745 10.65 9.96 -60.91
C LYS A 745 10.40 8.79 -61.88
N ALA A 746 9.14 8.47 -62.12
CA ALA A 746 8.77 7.44 -63.11
C ALA A 746 9.17 7.86 -64.53
N GLN A 747 8.96 9.13 -64.90
CA GLN A 747 9.35 9.68 -66.21
C GLN A 747 10.87 9.71 -66.42
N GLN A 748 11.65 10.06 -65.39
CA GLN A 748 13.12 9.99 -65.42
C GLN A 748 13.64 8.58 -65.75
N LYS A 749 12.91 7.53 -65.34
CA LYS A 749 13.19 6.13 -65.66
C LYS A 749 12.41 5.60 -66.88
N ALA A 750 11.72 6.45 -67.62
CA ALA A 750 10.86 6.08 -68.75
C ALA A 750 9.77 5.02 -68.43
N LEU A 751 9.32 4.95 -67.17
CA LEU A 751 8.25 4.05 -66.72
C LEU A 751 6.87 4.68 -66.94
N LYS A 752 5.88 3.87 -67.33
CA LYS A 752 4.48 4.32 -67.41
C LYS A 752 3.79 4.22 -66.06
N LEU A 753 3.43 5.35 -65.45
CA LEU A 753 2.62 5.40 -64.24
C LEU A 753 1.14 5.53 -64.59
N GLN A 754 0.31 4.61 -64.10
CA GLN A 754 -1.13 4.58 -64.35
C GLN A 754 -1.91 4.53 -63.03
N PHE A 755 -2.90 5.41 -62.88
CA PHE A 755 -3.84 5.39 -61.75
C PHE A 755 -5.19 4.89 -62.26
N ASP A 756 -5.74 3.89 -61.58
CA ASP A 756 -7.03 3.27 -61.89
C ASP A 756 -7.91 3.35 -60.65
N ILE A 757 -8.69 4.43 -60.58
CA ILE A 757 -9.47 4.79 -59.40
C ILE A 757 -10.94 4.54 -59.70
N ASP A 758 -11.62 3.83 -58.81
CA ASP A 758 -13.06 3.62 -58.91
C ASP A 758 -13.81 4.96 -58.72
N GLU A 759 -14.59 5.34 -59.73
CA GLU A 759 -15.31 6.62 -59.77
C GLU A 759 -16.39 6.73 -58.69
N THR A 760 -16.83 5.59 -58.14
CA THR A 760 -17.93 5.52 -57.15
C THR A 760 -17.49 5.81 -55.72
N ILE A 761 -16.18 5.90 -55.45
CA ILE A 761 -15.63 6.17 -54.13
C ILE A 761 -16.00 7.61 -53.69
N PRO A 762 -16.43 7.81 -52.43
CA PRO A 762 -16.61 9.13 -51.86
C PRO A 762 -15.30 9.93 -51.81
N ASP A 763 -15.32 11.18 -52.27
CA ASP A 763 -14.16 12.07 -52.29
C ASP A 763 -13.82 12.58 -50.88
N LYS A 764 -14.83 12.80 -50.02
CA LYS A 764 -14.65 13.33 -48.66
C LYS A 764 -14.67 12.23 -47.60
N LEU A 765 -13.48 11.92 -47.09
CA LEU A 765 -13.24 10.87 -46.11
C LEU A 765 -12.76 11.45 -44.77
N PHE A 766 -12.76 10.60 -43.73
CA PHE A 766 -12.27 10.92 -42.39
C PHE A 766 -11.22 9.89 -41.97
N GLY A 767 -10.01 10.37 -41.70
CA GLY A 767 -8.84 9.57 -41.34
C GLY A 767 -7.55 10.40 -41.43
N ASP A 768 -6.40 9.77 -41.26
CA ASP A 768 -5.11 10.47 -41.28
C ASP A 768 -4.56 10.60 -42.71
N GLU A 769 -4.89 11.72 -43.36
CA GLU A 769 -4.48 12.07 -44.72
C GLU A 769 -2.96 11.96 -44.92
N MET A 770 -2.18 12.39 -43.93
CA MET A 770 -0.72 12.44 -44.02
C MET A 770 -0.13 11.03 -44.01
N ARG A 771 -0.62 10.14 -43.13
CA ARG A 771 -0.14 8.75 -43.07
C ARG A 771 -0.59 7.94 -44.28
N ILE A 772 -1.82 8.15 -44.76
CA ILE A 772 -2.31 7.49 -45.98
C ILE A 772 -1.46 7.88 -47.19
N ARG A 773 -1.16 9.18 -47.34
CA ARG A 773 -0.25 9.70 -48.36
C ARG A 773 1.15 9.11 -48.24
N GLN A 774 1.70 9.04 -47.03
CA GLN A 774 3.01 8.46 -46.74
C GLN A 774 3.07 6.98 -47.14
N VAL A 775 2.05 6.19 -46.82
CA VAL A 775 1.91 4.79 -47.21
C VAL A 775 1.91 4.65 -48.75
N MET A 776 1.09 5.43 -49.47
CA MET A 776 1.03 5.39 -50.93
C MET A 776 2.37 5.76 -51.57
N VAL A 777 3.01 6.84 -51.11
CA VAL A 777 4.29 7.32 -51.65
C VAL A 777 5.43 6.33 -51.40
N ASN A 778 5.49 5.71 -50.21
CA ASN A 778 6.53 4.73 -49.88
C ASN A 778 6.46 3.49 -50.79
N ILE A 779 5.25 2.94 -50.98
CA ILE A 779 5.05 1.76 -51.81
C ILE A 779 5.28 2.08 -53.30
N LEU A 780 4.79 3.21 -53.80
CA LEU A 780 4.99 3.64 -55.19
C LEU A 780 6.46 3.98 -55.49
N ASN A 781 7.16 4.64 -54.57
CA ASN A 781 8.61 4.87 -54.71
C ASN A 781 9.37 3.54 -54.76
N ASN A 782 9.01 2.55 -53.95
CA ASN A 782 9.59 1.21 -54.03
C ASN A 782 9.30 0.56 -55.41
N ALA A 783 8.07 0.68 -55.93
CA ALA A 783 7.74 0.19 -57.26
C ALA A 783 8.60 0.84 -58.38
N VAL A 784 8.78 2.17 -58.35
CA VAL A 784 9.66 2.92 -59.28
C VAL A 784 11.13 2.54 -59.11
N LYS A 785 11.53 2.28 -57.87
CA LYS A 785 12.90 1.94 -57.52
C LYS A 785 13.32 0.58 -58.10
N TYR A 786 12.47 -0.44 -58.00
CA TYR A 786 12.75 -1.82 -58.39
C TYR A 786 12.23 -2.21 -59.79
N THR A 787 11.61 -1.28 -60.52
CA THR A 787 11.25 -1.46 -61.93
C THR A 787 12.23 -0.68 -62.82
N GLN A 788 12.89 -1.35 -63.76
CA GLN A 788 13.82 -0.71 -64.71
C GLN A 788 13.10 -0.23 -65.96
N GLU A 789 12.28 -1.09 -66.56
CA GLU A 789 11.45 -0.78 -67.74
C GLU A 789 10.06 -1.38 -67.52
N GLY A 790 9.00 -0.74 -68.05
CA GLY A 790 7.64 -1.25 -67.95
C GLY A 790 6.63 -0.23 -67.43
N LYS A 791 5.69 -0.71 -66.62
CA LYS A 791 4.61 0.12 -66.05
C LYS A 791 4.37 -0.17 -64.57
N ILE A 792 3.86 0.83 -63.89
CA ILE A 792 3.42 0.79 -62.49
C ILE A 792 1.96 1.22 -62.47
N THR A 793 1.11 0.45 -61.80
CA THR A 793 -0.33 0.70 -61.73
C THR A 793 -0.76 0.79 -60.27
N LEU A 794 -1.33 1.93 -59.89
CA LEU A 794 -2.07 2.09 -58.63
C LEU A 794 -3.56 1.89 -58.93
N SER A 795 -4.18 0.90 -58.29
CA SER A 795 -5.62 0.69 -58.31
C SER A 795 -6.22 1.01 -56.96
N LEU A 796 -7.31 1.78 -56.92
CA LEU A 796 -8.02 2.13 -55.68
C LEU A 796 -9.50 1.75 -55.81
N ASN A 797 -9.96 0.89 -54.90
CA ASN A 797 -11.36 0.48 -54.78
C ASN A 797 -11.88 0.77 -53.36
N GLY A 798 -13.19 0.90 -53.19
CA GLY A 798 -13.82 1.08 -51.89
C GLY A 798 -14.92 0.03 -51.64
N ILE A 799 -14.93 -0.57 -50.45
CA ILE A 799 -15.98 -1.50 -50.02
C ILE A 799 -16.75 -0.84 -48.89
N GLU A 800 -18.04 -0.54 -49.10
CA GLU A 800 -18.90 0.03 -48.04
C GLU A 800 -19.05 -0.93 -46.85
N GLN A 801 -18.99 -0.38 -45.63
CA GLN A 801 -19.22 -1.09 -44.37
C GLN A 801 -20.23 -0.33 -43.48
N GLU A 802 -20.76 -0.97 -42.43
CA GLU A 802 -21.78 -0.37 -41.53
C GLU A 802 -21.36 0.97 -40.90
N LYS A 803 -20.05 1.22 -40.75
CA LYS A 803 -19.48 2.44 -40.14
C LYS A 803 -18.44 3.15 -41.02
N GLY A 804 -18.57 3.10 -42.35
CA GLY A 804 -17.67 3.83 -43.25
C GLY A 804 -17.36 3.07 -44.55
N ILE A 805 -16.13 3.22 -45.04
CA ILE A 805 -15.64 2.55 -46.24
C ILE A 805 -14.28 1.90 -45.96
N LEU A 806 -14.08 0.69 -46.45
CA LEU A 806 -12.77 0.05 -46.48
C LEU A 806 -12.09 0.39 -47.81
N LEU A 807 -11.04 1.22 -47.76
CA LEU A 807 -10.24 1.53 -48.93
C LEU A 807 -9.29 0.37 -49.22
N VAL A 808 -9.32 -0.13 -50.46
CA VAL A 808 -8.44 -1.20 -50.95
C VAL A 808 -7.50 -0.62 -52.00
N LEU A 809 -6.24 -0.43 -51.61
CA LEU A 809 -5.17 0.08 -52.45
C LEU A 809 -4.36 -1.09 -53.01
N LYS A 810 -4.19 -1.16 -54.33
CA LYS A 810 -3.32 -2.15 -54.97
C LYS A 810 -2.25 -1.46 -55.80
N VAL A 811 -0.98 -1.66 -55.45
CA VAL A 811 0.16 -1.15 -56.24
C VAL A 811 0.81 -2.32 -56.94
N LYS A 812 0.73 -2.35 -58.26
CA LYS A 812 1.31 -3.39 -59.11
C LYS A 812 2.47 -2.83 -59.94
N ASP A 813 3.61 -3.47 -59.85
CA ASP A 813 4.78 -3.20 -60.69
C ASP A 813 5.08 -4.36 -61.65
N THR A 814 5.97 -4.10 -62.61
CA THR A 814 6.45 -5.07 -63.61
C THR A 814 7.96 -5.29 -63.48
N GLY A 815 8.49 -5.06 -62.27
CA GLY A 815 9.91 -5.09 -61.96
C GLY A 815 10.43 -6.50 -61.64
N ILE A 816 11.49 -6.55 -60.85
CA ILE A 816 12.25 -7.79 -60.57
C ILE A 816 11.51 -8.82 -59.71
N GLY A 817 10.40 -8.46 -59.06
CA GLY A 817 9.71 -9.32 -58.08
C GLY A 817 10.55 -9.64 -56.84
N ILE A 818 9.95 -10.32 -55.86
CA ILE A 818 10.55 -10.70 -54.58
C ILE A 818 10.73 -12.23 -54.56
N LYS A 819 11.86 -12.71 -54.05
CA LYS A 819 12.11 -14.17 -53.93
C LYS A 819 11.22 -14.78 -52.85
N PRO A 820 10.73 -16.03 -53.01
CA PRO A 820 9.89 -16.69 -52.00
C PRO A 820 10.54 -16.78 -50.62
N GLU A 821 11.85 -17.01 -50.56
CA GLU A 821 12.63 -17.08 -49.32
C GLU A 821 12.79 -15.74 -48.57
N GLU A 822 12.51 -14.63 -49.24
CA GLU A 822 12.64 -13.28 -48.67
C GLU A 822 11.28 -12.70 -48.20
N MET A 823 10.16 -13.35 -48.54
CA MET A 823 8.80 -12.88 -48.28
C MET A 823 8.50 -12.66 -46.79
N ASP A 824 8.90 -13.61 -45.94
CA ASP A 824 8.66 -13.54 -44.48
C ASP A 824 9.45 -12.42 -43.78
N SER A 825 10.46 -11.87 -44.45
CA SER A 825 11.35 -10.85 -43.89
C SER A 825 11.22 -9.48 -44.54
N LEU A 826 10.19 -9.29 -45.36
CA LEU A 826 9.96 -8.07 -46.12
C LEU A 826 9.75 -6.84 -45.22
N PHE A 827 9.16 -7.05 -44.04
CA PHE A 827 8.86 -6.00 -43.06
C PHE A 827 9.88 -5.94 -41.91
N ASP A 828 10.97 -6.72 -41.98
CA ASP A 828 12.05 -6.67 -40.98
C ASP A 828 12.77 -5.32 -41.01
N LYS A 829 13.11 -4.81 -39.82
CA LYS A 829 13.80 -3.54 -39.63
C LYS A 829 15.21 -3.58 -40.24
N PHE A 830 15.60 -2.53 -40.97
CA PHE A 830 16.93 -2.35 -41.60
C PHE A 830 17.35 -3.42 -42.61
N LYS A 831 16.44 -4.29 -43.04
CA LYS A 831 16.74 -5.36 -43.97
C LYS A 831 16.53 -4.89 -45.42
N ARG A 832 17.52 -5.15 -46.29
CA ARG A 832 17.46 -4.85 -47.73
C ARG A 832 17.55 -6.16 -48.50
N LEU A 833 16.59 -6.41 -49.37
CA LEU A 833 16.49 -7.66 -50.13
C LEU A 833 17.40 -7.66 -51.37
N ASP A 834 17.99 -8.82 -51.69
CA ASP A 834 18.84 -9.06 -52.85
C ASP A 834 20.02 -8.07 -53.03
N VAL A 835 20.83 -7.88 -51.97
CA VAL A 835 21.92 -6.87 -51.87
C VAL A 835 22.92 -6.94 -53.05
N ASP A 836 23.23 -8.12 -53.59
CA ASP A 836 24.26 -8.29 -54.63
C ASP A 836 23.88 -7.77 -56.02
N LYS A 837 22.59 -7.81 -56.40
CA LYS A 837 22.10 -7.23 -57.67
C LYS A 837 21.62 -5.79 -57.54
N ASN A 838 21.30 -5.36 -56.32
CA ASN A 838 20.70 -4.06 -56.03
C ASN A 838 21.66 -3.05 -55.36
N ARG A 839 22.99 -3.26 -55.43
CA ARG A 839 24.00 -2.38 -54.80
C ARG A 839 23.91 -0.91 -55.23
N THR A 840 23.46 -0.64 -56.45
CA THR A 840 23.30 0.70 -57.02
C THR A 840 21.98 1.38 -56.64
N ILE A 841 21.07 0.66 -55.98
CA ILE A 841 19.76 1.17 -55.61
C ILE A 841 19.86 1.67 -54.17
N GLU A 842 19.52 2.92 -53.85
CA GLU A 842 19.68 3.54 -52.51
C GLU A 842 18.44 3.40 -51.61
N GLY A 843 18.58 3.27 -50.28
CA GLY A 843 17.45 3.32 -49.32
C GLY A 843 17.74 2.72 -47.92
N SER A 844 17.03 3.21 -46.90
CA SER A 844 17.20 2.88 -45.46
C SER A 844 16.87 1.43 -45.09
N GLY A 845 15.94 0.79 -45.82
CA GLY A 845 15.33 -0.47 -45.37
C GLY A 845 14.31 -0.30 -44.25
N LEU A 846 13.94 0.95 -43.89
CA LEU A 846 12.94 1.24 -42.86
C LEU A 846 11.54 1.49 -43.44
N GLY A 847 11.44 1.98 -44.68
CA GLY A 847 10.17 2.44 -45.25
C GLY A 847 9.04 1.41 -45.27
N LEU A 848 9.33 0.12 -45.53
CA LEU A 848 8.31 -0.94 -45.50
C LEU A 848 7.88 -1.32 -44.08
N ALA A 849 8.83 -1.37 -43.14
CA ALA A 849 8.55 -1.62 -41.73
C ALA A 849 7.68 -0.50 -41.12
N ILE A 850 8.00 0.76 -41.44
CA ILE A 850 7.20 1.93 -41.04
C ILE A 850 5.81 1.85 -41.67
N THR A 851 5.71 1.54 -42.96
CA THR A 851 4.42 1.38 -43.64
C THR A 851 3.56 0.28 -43.00
N HIS A 852 4.13 -0.86 -42.62
CA HIS A 852 3.42 -1.91 -41.91
C HIS A 852 2.86 -1.42 -40.57
N SER A 853 3.71 -0.82 -39.72
CA SER A 853 3.27 -0.30 -38.42
C SER A 853 2.24 0.83 -38.52
N LEU A 854 2.34 1.71 -39.54
CA LEU A 854 1.33 2.75 -39.78
C LEU A 854 -0.02 2.15 -40.17
N ILE A 855 -0.03 1.11 -41.00
CA ILE A 855 -1.26 0.42 -41.42
C ILE A 855 -1.91 -0.28 -40.21
N GLU A 856 -1.13 -0.93 -39.35
CA GLU A 856 -1.63 -1.52 -38.11
C GLU A 856 -2.22 -0.49 -37.15
N LEU A 857 -1.57 0.67 -36.99
CA LEU A 857 -2.09 1.77 -36.15
C LEU A 857 -3.38 2.39 -36.70
N MET A 858 -3.64 2.26 -38.00
CA MET A 858 -4.89 2.69 -38.66
C MET A 858 -5.92 1.55 -38.80
N ASP A 859 -5.77 0.45 -38.03
CA ASP A 859 -6.64 -0.73 -38.08
C ASP A 859 -6.77 -1.39 -39.48
N GLY A 860 -5.71 -1.29 -40.30
CA GLY A 860 -5.63 -1.83 -41.65
C GLY A 860 -4.79 -3.11 -41.78
N THR A 861 -4.68 -3.63 -43.01
CA THR A 861 -3.80 -4.78 -43.33
C THR A 861 -2.98 -4.55 -44.60
N ILE A 862 -1.82 -5.22 -44.70
CA ILE A 862 -0.98 -5.23 -45.91
C ILE A 862 -0.61 -6.66 -46.29
N ASP A 863 -0.85 -7.01 -47.55
CA ASP A 863 -0.53 -8.30 -48.17
C ASP A 863 0.32 -8.09 -49.42
N VAL A 864 1.10 -9.11 -49.80
CA VAL A 864 2.04 -9.04 -50.93
C VAL A 864 1.94 -10.29 -51.80
N GLU A 865 1.71 -10.08 -53.09
CA GLU A 865 1.76 -11.12 -54.12
C GLU A 865 2.92 -10.80 -55.07
N SER A 866 3.93 -11.67 -55.16
CA SER A 866 5.10 -11.42 -56.01
C SER A 866 5.59 -12.68 -56.71
N GLU A 867 6.03 -12.53 -57.96
CA GLU A 867 6.73 -13.58 -58.72
C GLU A 867 8.07 -13.02 -59.21
N TYR A 868 9.17 -13.68 -58.82
CA TYR A 868 10.52 -13.23 -59.12
C TYR A 868 10.77 -13.20 -60.64
N GLY A 869 11.14 -12.03 -61.15
CA GLY A 869 11.34 -11.71 -62.57
C GLY A 869 10.11 -11.18 -63.30
N VAL A 870 8.93 -11.16 -62.67
CA VAL A 870 7.66 -10.73 -63.29
C VAL A 870 7.10 -9.44 -62.67
N GLY A 871 7.26 -9.26 -61.36
CA GLY A 871 6.86 -8.05 -60.64
C GLY A 871 6.15 -8.34 -59.30
N THR A 872 5.82 -7.29 -58.57
CA THR A 872 5.13 -7.38 -57.27
C THR A 872 3.79 -6.65 -57.28
N THR A 873 2.84 -7.15 -56.50
CA THR A 873 1.57 -6.48 -56.18
C THR A 873 1.44 -6.37 -54.67
N PHE A 874 1.45 -5.15 -54.15
CA PHE A 874 1.11 -4.84 -52.76
C PHE A 874 -0.39 -4.55 -52.66
N ILE A 875 -1.07 -5.17 -51.70
CA ILE A 875 -2.50 -5.02 -51.44
C ILE A 875 -2.65 -4.47 -50.01
N ILE A 876 -3.20 -3.27 -49.88
CA ILE A 876 -3.35 -2.59 -48.59
C ILE A 876 -4.84 -2.32 -48.37
N THR A 877 -5.32 -2.59 -47.16
CA THR A 877 -6.69 -2.27 -46.75
C THR A 877 -6.68 -1.33 -45.55
N ILE A 878 -7.43 -0.24 -45.61
CA ILE A 878 -7.49 0.78 -44.54
C ILE A 878 -8.96 1.19 -44.32
N PRO A 879 -9.51 1.06 -43.11
CA PRO A 879 -10.86 1.53 -42.78
C PRO A 879 -10.87 3.06 -42.70
N GLN A 880 -11.88 3.70 -43.30
CA GLN A 880 -12.02 5.16 -43.34
C GLN A 880 -13.48 5.58 -43.10
N GLY A 881 -13.68 6.70 -42.40
CA GLY A 881 -15.01 7.29 -42.24
C GLY A 881 -15.47 8.03 -43.50
N ILE A 882 -16.76 8.03 -43.80
CA ILE A 882 -17.34 8.85 -44.87
C ILE A 882 -17.94 10.13 -44.26
N ARG A 883 -17.64 11.29 -44.84
CA ARG A 883 -18.23 12.58 -44.42
C ARG A 883 -19.21 13.14 -45.44
N SER A 884 -18.97 12.89 -46.73
CA SER A 884 -19.91 13.26 -47.79
C SER A 884 -19.89 12.20 -48.90
N ASN A 885 -21.07 11.87 -49.42
CA ASN A 885 -21.27 10.93 -50.53
C ASN A 885 -20.97 11.56 -51.92
N SER A 886 -20.30 12.71 -51.97
CA SER A 886 -19.82 13.30 -53.22
C SER A 886 -18.77 12.38 -53.83
N GLN A 887 -19.08 11.77 -54.98
CA GLN A 887 -18.20 10.84 -55.67
C GLN A 887 -17.01 11.54 -56.33
N ILE A 888 -15.88 10.84 -56.43
CA ILE A 888 -14.62 11.36 -56.98
C ILE A 888 -14.68 11.63 -58.50
N GLY A 889 -15.48 10.86 -59.25
CA GLY A 889 -15.66 10.99 -60.70
C GLY A 889 -14.43 10.59 -61.53
N ASP A 890 -14.40 10.99 -62.82
CA ASP A 890 -13.31 10.63 -63.75
C ASP A 890 -11.99 11.35 -63.43
N PHE A 891 -11.16 10.68 -62.64
CA PHE A 891 -9.84 11.14 -62.25
C PHE A 891 -8.85 11.24 -63.43
N LYS A 892 -9.00 10.43 -64.49
CA LYS A 892 -8.11 10.43 -65.67
C LYS A 892 -8.26 11.72 -66.47
N ALA A 893 -9.49 12.22 -66.63
CA ALA A 893 -9.74 13.50 -67.29
C ALA A 893 -9.17 14.71 -66.51
N ARG A 894 -9.12 14.62 -65.18
CA ARG A 894 -8.64 15.70 -64.28
C ARG A 894 -7.11 15.89 -64.38
N ILE A 895 -6.34 14.80 -64.46
CA ILE A 895 -4.87 14.85 -64.63
C ILE A 895 -4.46 15.42 -66.00
N ALA A 896 -5.15 15.04 -67.08
CA ALA A 896 -4.83 15.48 -68.43
C ALA A 896 -4.91 17.00 -68.64
N LYS A 897 -5.67 17.71 -67.78
CA LYS A 897 -5.84 19.16 -67.81
C LYS A 897 -4.70 19.92 -67.12
N THR A 898 -4.03 19.28 -66.15
CA THR A 898 -2.97 19.88 -65.32
C THR A 898 -1.60 19.85 -65.99
N MET A 899 -1.34 18.90 -66.90
CA MET A 899 -0.02 18.67 -67.52
C MET A 899 0.42 19.70 -68.58
N LYS A 900 -0.29 20.82 -68.80
CA LYS A 900 -0.11 21.65 -70.01
C LYS A 900 0.66 22.97 -69.87
N ASN A 901 1.24 23.33 -68.71
CA ASN A 901 2.06 24.56 -68.58
C ASN A 901 3.13 24.41 -67.49
N LYS A 902 4.40 24.71 -67.81
CA LYS A 902 5.35 25.48 -66.97
C LYS A 902 6.74 25.56 -67.64
N GLU A 903 7.01 26.68 -68.32
CA GLU A 903 8.34 27.32 -68.30
C GLU A 903 8.22 28.50 -67.32
N TYR A 904 9.17 28.63 -66.39
CA TYR A 904 9.14 29.64 -65.33
C TYR A 904 9.57 31.02 -65.87
N HIS A 905 8.74 32.03 -65.63
CA HIS A 905 9.03 33.45 -65.87
C HIS A 905 8.52 34.28 -64.68
N GLU A 906 9.24 35.34 -64.32
CA GLU A 906 8.93 36.22 -63.20
C GLU A 906 7.56 36.89 -63.38
N LYS A 907 6.68 36.75 -62.38
CA LYS A 907 5.27 37.17 -62.52
C LYS A 907 5.04 38.68 -62.34
N PHE A 908 5.92 39.41 -61.63
CA PHE A 908 5.74 40.85 -61.33
C PHE A 908 7.02 41.57 -60.83
N VAL A 909 6.98 42.92 -60.81
CA VAL A 909 7.99 43.79 -60.18
C VAL A 909 7.30 44.84 -59.29
N ALA A 910 7.77 45.03 -58.04
CA ALA A 910 7.16 45.93 -57.06
C ALA A 910 8.21 46.69 -56.20
N PRO A 911 8.87 47.73 -56.75
CA PRO A 911 9.98 48.42 -56.07
C PRO A 911 9.57 49.30 -54.88
N ASN A 912 8.27 49.63 -54.78
CA ASN A 912 7.70 50.46 -53.72
C ASN A 912 7.02 49.63 -52.62
N ALA A 913 7.09 48.30 -52.70
CA ALA A 913 6.54 47.40 -51.69
C ALA A 913 7.57 47.15 -50.56
N ARG A 914 7.09 47.14 -49.32
CA ARG A 914 7.90 46.83 -48.13
C ARG A 914 7.37 45.59 -47.43
N ILE A 915 8.22 44.59 -47.24
CA ILE A 915 7.88 43.33 -46.58
C ILE A 915 8.78 43.16 -45.36
N LEU A 916 8.18 42.80 -44.23
CA LEU A 916 8.92 42.38 -43.03
C LEU A 916 8.95 40.85 -42.97
N VAL A 917 10.13 40.28 -42.74
CA VAL A 917 10.32 38.84 -42.50
C VAL A 917 10.78 38.66 -41.06
N VAL A 918 10.00 37.95 -40.26
CA VAL A 918 10.28 37.66 -38.85
C VAL A 918 10.60 36.18 -38.72
N ASP A 919 11.85 35.86 -38.41
CA ASP A 919 12.35 34.49 -38.30
C ASP A 919 13.60 34.50 -37.41
N ASP A 920 13.72 33.55 -36.48
CA ASP A 920 14.85 33.47 -35.56
C ASP A 920 16.14 32.99 -36.24
N THR A 921 16.01 32.36 -37.41
CA THR A 921 17.12 31.77 -38.16
C THR A 921 17.59 32.73 -39.26
N PRO A 922 18.79 33.35 -39.13
CA PRO A 922 19.27 34.36 -40.08
C PRO A 922 19.36 33.87 -41.54
N MET A 923 19.55 32.56 -41.72
CA MET A 923 19.59 31.93 -43.05
C MET A 923 18.26 32.07 -43.80
N ASN A 924 17.12 31.97 -43.11
CA ASN A 924 15.80 32.09 -43.73
C ASN A 924 15.58 33.52 -44.28
N HIS A 925 16.15 34.53 -43.64
CA HIS A 925 16.13 35.91 -44.15
C HIS A 925 16.89 36.04 -45.47
N VAL A 926 18.08 35.42 -45.55
CA VAL A 926 18.90 35.38 -46.76
C VAL A 926 18.14 34.67 -47.88
N VAL A 927 17.54 33.51 -47.60
CA VAL A 927 16.77 32.75 -48.58
C VAL A 927 15.61 33.57 -49.14
N ILE A 928 14.73 34.14 -48.30
CA ILE A 928 13.58 34.93 -48.79
C ILE A 928 14.04 36.17 -49.58
N ARG A 929 15.12 36.82 -49.13
CA ARG A 929 15.69 37.99 -49.83
C ARG A 929 16.20 37.62 -51.22
N GLU A 930 16.92 36.51 -51.35
CA GLU A 930 17.41 36.03 -52.65
C GLU A 930 16.29 35.52 -53.55
N LEU A 931 15.28 34.83 -53.00
CA LEU A 931 14.10 34.39 -53.75
C LEU A 931 13.33 35.57 -54.38
N LEU A 932 13.34 36.74 -53.74
CA LEU A 932 12.60 37.94 -54.15
C LEU A 932 13.47 39.04 -54.77
N LYS A 933 14.79 38.85 -54.87
CA LYS A 933 15.78 39.84 -55.37
C LYS A 933 15.37 40.48 -56.71
N ASN A 934 14.89 39.66 -57.65
CA ASN A 934 14.50 40.12 -58.99
C ASN A 934 13.17 40.90 -59.01
N THR A 935 12.35 40.81 -57.97
CA THR A 935 11.08 41.56 -57.84
C THR A 935 11.29 43.01 -57.36
N ARG A 936 12.50 43.35 -56.91
CA ARG A 936 12.93 44.66 -56.36
C ARG A 936 12.18 45.13 -55.10
N ILE A 937 11.46 44.24 -54.42
CA ILE A 937 10.77 44.53 -53.16
C ILE A 937 11.79 44.91 -52.07
N GLN A 938 11.44 45.88 -51.23
CA GLN A 938 12.23 46.24 -50.05
C GLN A 938 11.92 45.24 -48.93
N ILE A 939 12.89 44.42 -48.55
CA ILE A 939 12.73 43.38 -47.52
C ILE A 939 13.52 43.79 -46.28
N GLU A 940 12.81 43.92 -45.18
CA GLU A 940 13.38 44.11 -43.86
C GLU A 940 13.24 42.82 -43.05
N SER A 941 14.16 42.57 -42.13
CA SER A 941 14.21 41.34 -41.35
C SER A 941 14.17 41.62 -39.85
N ALA A 942 13.52 40.75 -39.08
CA ALA A 942 13.52 40.74 -37.61
C ALA A 942 13.84 39.32 -37.12
N ARG A 943 14.65 39.22 -36.06
CA ARG A 943 15.16 37.96 -35.49
C ARG A 943 14.32 37.41 -34.33
N SER A 944 13.30 38.14 -33.88
CA SER A 944 12.42 37.71 -32.80
C SER A 944 11.06 38.41 -32.85
N GLY A 945 10.07 37.86 -32.14
CA GLY A 945 8.79 38.54 -31.91
C GLY A 945 8.95 39.92 -31.26
N ALA A 946 9.89 40.08 -30.33
CA ALA A 946 10.18 41.37 -29.69
C ALA A 946 10.72 42.41 -30.69
N GLU A 947 11.68 42.02 -31.55
CA GLU A 947 12.21 42.91 -32.60
C GLU A 947 11.11 43.26 -33.62
N CYS A 948 10.20 42.34 -33.92
CA CYS A 948 9.02 42.62 -34.73
C CYS A 948 8.15 43.70 -34.09
N LEU A 949 7.86 43.60 -32.79
CA LEU A 949 7.05 44.58 -32.05
C LEU A 949 7.70 45.97 -31.96
N GLU A 950 9.04 46.05 -31.95
CA GLU A 950 9.75 47.34 -32.05
C GLU A 950 9.63 47.93 -33.46
N LYS A 951 9.94 47.14 -34.49
CA LYS A 951 9.97 47.61 -35.89
C LYS A 951 8.60 48.02 -36.42
N GLN A 952 7.54 47.35 -35.98
CA GLN A 952 6.18 47.65 -36.41
C GLN A 952 5.67 49.02 -35.91
N ARG A 953 6.23 49.55 -34.81
CA ARG A 953 5.93 50.92 -34.32
C ARG A 953 6.61 51.99 -35.17
N LEU A 954 7.79 51.67 -35.70
CA LEU A 954 8.63 52.60 -36.45
C LEU A 954 8.14 52.77 -37.89
N GLU A 955 7.88 51.68 -38.60
CA GLU A 955 7.64 51.67 -40.05
C GLU A 955 6.34 50.92 -40.42
N LYS A 956 5.71 51.27 -41.54
CA LYS A 956 4.53 50.56 -42.10
C LYS A 956 4.98 49.58 -43.18
N TYR A 957 4.60 48.32 -43.04
CA TYR A 957 4.84 47.24 -44.00
C TYR A 957 3.56 46.93 -44.78
N ASP A 958 3.73 46.39 -45.99
CA ASP A 958 2.65 45.94 -46.86
C ASP A 958 2.27 44.47 -46.60
N ILE A 959 3.25 43.63 -46.25
CA ILE A 959 3.06 42.22 -45.86
C ILE A 959 4.08 41.89 -44.76
N ILE A 960 3.67 41.09 -43.77
CA ILE A 960 4.57 40.53 -42.76
C ILE A 960 4.58 39.01 -42.89
N PHE A 961 5.74 38.41 -43.14
CA PHE A 961 5.94 36.97 -43.02
C PHE A 961 6.47 36.68 -41.61
N MET A 962 5.83 35.78 -40.88
CA MET A 962 6.13 35.54 -39.47
C MET A 962 6.29 34.06 -39.18
N ASP A 963 7.42 33.65 -38.61
CA ASP A 963 7.61 32.26 -38.19
C ASP A 963 6.66 31.89 -37.05
N TYR A 964 6.10 30.68 -37.13
CA TYR A 964 5.23 30.16 -36.08
C TYR A 964 6.01 29.91 -34.78
N ARG A 965 7.22 29.35 -34.87
CA ARG A 965 8.02 28.98 -33.69
C ARG A 965 9.25 29.86 -33.58
N MET A 966 9.22 30.78 -32.62
CA MET A 966 10.35 31.63 -32.26
C MET A 966 10.55 31.55 -30.73
N PRO A 967 11.80 31.64 -30.22
CA PRO A 967 12.07 31.68 -28.79
C PRO A 967 11.41 32.88 -28.10
N GLN A 968 11.06 32.71 -26.82
CA GLN A 968 10.43 33.72 -25.94
C GLN A 968 8.99 34.11 -26.30
N MET A 969 8.73 34.49 -27.56
CA MET A 969 7.42 34.90 -28.04
C MET A 969 7.16 34.26 -29.40
N ASP A 970 6.16 33.39 -29.47
CA ASP A 970 5.83 32.66 -30.69
C ASP A 970 5.09 33.55 -31.72
N GLY A 971 4.86 33.05 -32.93
CA GLY A 971 4.22 33.83 -33.98
C GLY A 971 2.78 34.25 -33.64
N ILE A 972 2.02 33.42 -32.91
CA ILE A 972 0.64 33.71 -32.51
C ILE A 972 0.64 34.81 -31.44
N GLU A 973 1.50 34.67 -30.43
CA GLU A 973 1.69 35.65 -29.36
C GLU A 973 2.14 37.00 -29.93
N THR A 974 3.07 36.98 -30.89
CA THR A 974 3.55 38.18 -31.59
C THR A 974 2.42 38.87 -32.36
N LEU A 975 1.58 38.11 -33.07
CA LEU A 975 0.43 38.66 -33.79
C LEU A 975 -0.59 39.29 -32.83
N LYS A 976 -0.91 38.62 -31.71
CA LYS A 976 -1.83 39.14 -30.68
C LYS A 976 -1.28 40.43 -30.07
N ALA A 977 -0.03 40.43 -29.64
CA ALA A 977 0.64 41.61 -29.11
C ALA A 977 0.68 42.77 -30.12
N MET A 978 0.93 42.49 -31.40
CA MET A 978 0.92 43.51 -32.46
C MET A 978 -0.46 44.12 -32.70
N LYS A 979 -1.55 43.33 -32.55
CA LYS A 979 -2.92 43.81 -32.69
C LYS A 979 -3.40 44.60 -31.46
N GLU A 980 -2.96 44.21 -30.26
CA GLU A 980 -3.30 44.87 -29.00
C GLU A 980 -2.52 46.18 -28.78
N ASP A 981 -1.36 46.36 -29.41
CA ASP A 981 -0.51 47.55 -29.26
C ASP A 981 -1.07 48.79 -29.97
N ASP A 982 -1.69 49.74 -29.24
CA ASP A 982 -2.31 50.95 -29.81
C ASP A 982 -1.38 51.86 -30.62
N ASP A 983 -0.07 51.79 -30.39
CA ASP A 983 0.93 52.55 -31.15
C ASP A 983 1.38 51.84 -32.44
N SER A 984 0.80 50.67 -32.75
CA SER A 984 1.14 49.86 -33.92
C SER A 984 0.68 50.49 -35.22
N LYS A 985 1.63 50.78 -36.12
CA LYS A 985 1.31 51.20 -37.50
C LYS A 985 0.81 50.03 -38.35
N ASN A 986 1.00 48.78 -37.90
CA ASN A 986 0.78 47.57 -38.69
C ASN A 986 -0.43 46.72 -38.26
N LYS A 987 -1.36 47.25 -37.44
CA LYS A 987 -2.56 46.52 -37.01
C LYS A 987 -3.37 45.91 -38.16
N ASP A 988 -3.48 46.62 -39.29
CA ASP A 988 -4.22 46.18 -40.48
C ASP A 988 -3.33 45.56 -41.57
N THR A 989 -2.05 45.31 -41.30
CA THR A 989 -1.14 44.72 -42.29
C THR A 989 -1.35 43.20 -42.36
N PRO A 990 -1.49 42.59 -43.55
CA PRO A 990 -1.64 41.14 -43.67
C PRO A 990 -0.41 40.41 -43.14
N VAL A 991 -0.63 39.51 -42.19
CA VAL A 991 0.41 38.64 -41.61
C VAL A 991 0.22 37.23 -42.12
N ILE A 992 1.26 36.71 -42.78
CA ILE A 992 1.31 35.36 -43.36
C ILE A 992 2.26 34.53 -42.50
N ILE A 993 1.76 33.40 -41.98
CA ILE A 993 2.57 32.56 -41.09
C ILE A 993 3.51 31.65 -41.90
N LEU A 994 4.77 31.56 -41.49
CA LEU A 994 5.74 30.58 -41.99
C LEU A 994 5.74 29.38 -41.03
N THR A 995 5.56 28.16 -41.55
CA THR A 995 5.51 26.96 -40.70
C THR A 995 6.25 25.78 -41.32
N ALA A 996 6.93 24.99 -40.50
CA ALA A 996 7.51 23.70 -40.91
C ALA A 996 6.48 22.56 -40.95
N ASN A 997 5.25 22.77 -40.44
CA ASN A 997 4.24 21.74 -40.24
C ASN A 997 2.92 22.12 -40.92
N ALA A 998 2.87 21.96 -42.25
CA ALA A 998 1.66 22.18 -43.05
C ALA A 998 0.81 20.88 -43.07
N ILE A 999 0.10 20.62 -41.97
CA ILE A 999 -0.86 19.50 -41.86
C ILE A 999 -2.28 20.01 -42.16
N SER A 1000 -3.14 19.17 -42.74
CA SER A 1000 -4.58 19.43 -42.95
C SER A 1000 -5.24 19.85 -41.62
N GLY A 1001 -5.97 20.97 -41.60
CA GLY A 1001 -6.56 21.58 -40.38
C GLY A 1001 -5.70 22.66 -39.71
N ALA A 1002 -4.37 22.68 -39.92
CA ALA A 1002 -3.52 23.76 -39.39
C ALA A 1002 -3.84 25.12 -40.03
N ARG A 1003 -4.24 25.10 -41.31
CA ARG A 1003 -4.68 26.29 -42.05
C ARG A 1003 -5.91 26.93 -41.40
N GLU A 1004 -6.95 26.15 -41.12
CA GLU A 1004 -8.15 26.63 -40.44
C GLU A 1004 -7.81 27.22 -39.07
N ASN A 1005 -6.91 26.59 -38.32
CA ASN A 1005 -6.48 27.10 -37.00
C ASN A 1005 -5.71 28.44 -37.11
N PHE A 1006 -4.76 28.58 -38.04
CA PHE A 1006 -4.04 29.85 -38.22
C PHE A 1006 -4.97 30.98 -38.70
N LEU A 1007 -5.93 30.67 -39.57
CA LEU A 1007 -6.95 31.63 -39.98
C LEU A 1007 -7.87 32.03 -38.81
N GLN A 1008 -8.23 31.09 -37.92
CA GLN A 1008 -9.00 31.38 -36.70
C GLN A 1008 -8.25 32.28 -35.72
N GLU A 1009 -6.93 32.10 -35.59
CA GLU A 1009 -6.06 32.95 -34.76
C GLU A 1009 -5.81 34.35 -35.39
N GLY A 1010 -6.29 34.57 -36.62
CA GLY A 1010 -6.32 35.88 -37.28
C GLY A 1010 -5.13 36.17 -38.20
N PHE A 1011 -4.41 35.14 -38.65
CA PHE A 1011 -3.50 35.23 -39.80
C PHE A 1011 -4.28 35.23 -41.11
N GLU A 1012 -3.71 35.78 -42.17
CA GLU A 1012 -4.40 35.94 -43.46
C GLU A 1012 -4.16 34.73 -44.41
N ASP A 1013 -2.99 34.10 -44.32
CA ASP A 1013 -2.67 32.83 -44.99
C ASP A 1013 -1.41 32.20 -44.36
N TYR A 1014 -0.93 31.09 -44.91
CA TYR A 1014 0.30 30.42 -44.47
C TYR A 1014 1.22 30.03 -45.63
N LEU A 1015 2.49 29.78 -45.31
CA LEU A 1015 3.50 29.26 -46.23
C LEU A 1015 4.35 28.19 -45.53
N SER A 1016 4.45 27.01 -46.16
CA SER A 1016 5.27 25.90 -45.65
C SER A 1016 6.75 26.13 -45.91
N LYS A 1017 7.61 25.78 -44.96
CA LYS A 1017 9.08 25.67 -45.13
C LYS A 1017 9.43 24.24 -45.58
N PRO A 1018 10.30 24.02 -46.59
CA PRO A 1018 11.06 25.02 -47.36
C PRO A 1018 10.17 25.84 -48.30
N ILE A 1019 10.51 27.12 -48.46
CA ILE A 1019 9.68 28.09 -49.18
C ILE A 1019 9.80 27.87 -50.68
N GLU A 1020 8.69 27.48 -51.32
CA GLU A 1020 8.59 27.38 -52.76
C GLU A 1020 8.39 28.78 -53.39
N SER A 1021 9.24 29.16 -54.34
CA SER A 1021 9.22 30.50 -54.96
C SER A 1021 7.90 30.83 -55.65
N GLU A 1022 7.31 29.87 -56.35
CA GLU A 1022 6.03 30.10 -57.06
C GLU A 1022 4.88 30.42 -56.10
N LYS A 1023 4.81 29.72 -54.96
CA LYS A 1023 3.80 29.95 -53.91
C LYS A 1023 4.03 31.28 -53.20
N LEU A 1024 5.29 31.62 -52.94
CA LEU A 1024 5.67 32.91 -52.34
C LEU A 1024 5.24 34.08 -53.23
N GLU A 1025 5.53 34.03 -54.54
CA GLU A 1025 5.13 35.07 -55.50
C GLU A 1025 3.60 35.18 -55.63
N GLU A 1026 2.88 34.06 -55.63
CA GLU A 1026 1.41 34.04 -55.69
C GLU A 1026 0.76 34.68 -54.47
N LEU A 1027 1.28 34.39 -53.26
CA LEU A 1027 0.81 35.01 -52.02
C LEU A 1027 1.09 36.51 -51.99
N ILE A 1028 2.29 36.93 -52.42
CA ILE A 1028 2.63 38.36 -52.47
C ILE A 1028 1.69 39.08 -53.44
N MET A 1029 1.46 38.55 -54.66
CA MET A 1029 0.52 39.17 -55.60
C MET A 1029 -0.93 39.20 -55.10
N LYS A 1030 -1.33 38.24 -54.26
CA LYS A 1030 -2.67 38.16 -53.68
C LYS A 1030 -2.92 39.27 -52.66
N PHE A 1031 -1.93 39.58 -51.81
CA PHE A 1031 -2.08 40.50 -50.68
C PHE A 1031 -1.45 41.88 -50.88
N LEU A 1032 -0.58 42.03 -51.89
CA LEU A 1032 0.03 43.32 -52.18
C LEU A 1032 -0.97 44.27 -52.87
N PRO A 1033 -1.00 45.58 -52.52
CA PRO A 1033 -1.85 46.55 -53.18
C PRO A 1033 -1.59 46.63 -54.70
N LYS A 1034 -2.65 46.58 -55.50
CA LYS A 1034 -2.57 46.51 -56.98
C LYS A 1034 -1.86 47.72 -57.61
N ASP A 1035 -1.82 48.85 -56.92
CA ASP A 1035 -1.12 50.08 -57.28
C ASP A 1035 0.40 50.01 -57.14
N LYS A 1036 0.91 49.03 -56.37
CA LYS A 1036 2.35 48.77 -56.19
C LYS A 1036 2.91 47.66 -57.08
N VAL A 1037 2.03 46.90 -57.75
CA VAL A 1037 2.40 45.78 -58.62
C VAL A 1037 2.47 46.25 -60.06
N THR A 1038 3.65 46.18 -60.66
CA THR A 1038 3.84 46.35 -62.10
C THR A 1038 3.89 44.96 -62.74
N ALA A 1039 2.91 44.62 -63.57
CA ALA A 1039 2.97 43.42 -64.40
C ALA A 1039 4.18 43.54 -65.34
N GLY A 1040 5.00 42.50 -65.41
CA GLY A 1040 6.19 42.50 -66.26
C GLY A 1040 5.81 42.64 -67.74
N GLU A 1041 5.77 43.87 -68.26
CA GLU A 1041 5.78 44.12 -69.70
C GLU A 1041 7.21 44.06 -70.23
N ASN A 1042 7.36 43.32 -71.33
CA ASN A 1042 8.56 43.20 -72.15
C ASN A 1042 9.22 44.56 -72.44
N GLU A 1043 10.29 44.90 -71.75
CA GLU A 1043 11.28 45.86 -72.25
C GLU A 1043 12.67 45.24 -72.32
N LYS A 1044 12.98 44.69 -73.50
CA LYS A 1044 14.35 44.65 -74.01
C LYS A 1044 14.80 46.09 -74.28
N LYS A 1045 15.65 46.65 -73.42
CA LYS A 1045 16.65 47.66 -73.83
C LYS A 1045 17.98 47.44 -73.13
N SER A 1046 18.94 47.09 -73.98
CA SER A 1046 20.38 47.19 -73.80
C SER A 1046 20.83 48.63 -73.54
N ASN A 1047 21.73 48.83 -72.56
CA ASN A 1047 23.09 49.36 -72.76
C ASN A 1047 23.69 49.87 -71.44
N ASP A 1048 24.96 49.47 -71.25
CA ASP A 1048 26.10 50.23 -70.72
C ASP A 1048 25.86 51.27 -69.62
N TYR A 1049 26.41 50.97 -68.43
CA TYR A 1049 27.10 51.97 -67.61
C TYR A 1049 28.38 51.34 -67.01
N GLU A 1050 29.47 51.60 -67.71
CA GLU A 1050 30.75 52.13 -67.21
C GLU A 1050 31.31 51.62 -65.88
N GLU A 1051 32.53 51.06 -65.99
CA GLU A 1051 33.57 51.11 -64.98
C GLU A 1051 33.59 52.47 -64.25
N LYS A 1052 33.18 52.48 -62.98
CA LYS A 1052 33.77 53.43 -62.02
C LYS A 1052 34.97 52.77 -61.38
N SER A 1053 36.12 53.14 -61.91
CA SER A 1053 37.38 53.21 -61.17
C SER A 1053 37.12 53.74 -59.75
N VAL A 1054 37.43 52.94 -58.74
CA VAL A 1054 37.61 53.45 -57.38
C VAL A 1054 38.87 54.30 -57.41
N GLY A 1055 38.66 55.62 -57.42
CA GLY A 1055 39.72 56.57 -57.16
C GLY A 1055 40.19 56.45 -55.70
N ASP A 1056 41.51 56.60 -55.55
CA ASP A 1056 42.29 56.85 -54.35
C ASP A 1056 41.52 57.49 -53.17
N ASN A 1057 40.94 56.65 -52.33
CA ASN A 1057 40.73 56.93 -50.90
C ASN A 1057 40.79 55.58 -50.19
N ASN A 1058 42.00 55.19 -49.76
CA ASN A 1058 42.22 53.99 -48.98
C ASN A 1058 41.87 54.29 -47.51
N PRO A 1059 40.79 53.71 -46.93
CA PRO A 1059 40.46 53.93 -45.51
C PRO A 1059 41.51 53.34 -44.55
N PHE A 1060 42.48 52.57 -45.06
CA PHE A 1060 43.55 51.93 -44.29
C PHE A 1060 44.95 52.51 -44.58
N GLU A 1061 45.03 53.69 -45.20
CA GLU A 1061 46.32 54.30 -45.57
C GLU A 1061 47.16 54.65 -44.34
N GLY A 1062 48.30 53.96 -44.17
CA GLY A 1062 49.21 54.13 -43.04
C GLY A 1062 48.87 53.31 -41.79
N VAL A 1063 47.79 52.51 -41.80
CA VAL A 1063 47.38 51.65 -40.67
C VAL A 1063 48.04 50.28 -40.71
N PHE A 1064 48.08 49.64 -41.88
CA PHE A 1064 48.69 48.34 -42.08
C PHE A 1064 50.13 48.46 -42.61
N LYS A 1065 51.09 47.78 -41.97
CA LYS A 1065 52.46 47.60 -42.50
C LYS A 1065 52.70 46.15 -42.93
N GLU A 1066 52.17 45.17 -42.19
CA GLU A 1066 52.32 43.74 -42.48
C GLU A 1066 51.14 43.14 -43.28
N ILE A 1067 50.00 43.84 -43.33
CA ILE A 1067 48.80 43.41 -44.06
C ILE A 1067 48.69 44.12 -45.42
N ASP A 1068 48.74 43.36 -46.53
CA ASP A 1068 48.43 43.89 -47.86
C ASP A 1068 46.91 43.95 -48.09
N TYR A 1069 46.34 45.13 -47.85
CA TYR A 1069 44.93 45.43 -48.07
C TYR A 1069 44.43 45.08 -49.48
N LYS A 1070 45.24 45.30 -50.53
CA LYS A 1070 44.81 45.07 -51.91
C LYS A 1070 44.69 43.58 -52.20
N GLU A 1071 45.60 42.78 -51.66
CA GLU A 1071 45.56 41.32 -51.79
C GLU A 1071 44.44 40.71 -50.94
N GLY A 1072 44.24 41.21 -49.72
CA GLY A 1072 43.13 40.82 -48.85
C GLY A 1072 41.74 41.13 -49.45
N LEU A 1073 41.54 42.33 -50.01
CA LEU A 1073 40.29 42.71 -50.67
C LEU A 1073 40.00 41.84 -51.89
N LYS A 1074 41.03 41.48 -52.66
CA LYS A 1074 40.91 40.57 -53.81
C LYS A 1074 40.48 39.17 -53.38
N ASN A 1075 40.96 38.68 -52.23
CA ASN A 1075 40.59 37.37 -51.69
C ASN A 1075 39.15 37.34 -51.15
N CYS A 1076 38.63 38.47 -50.68
CA CYS A 1076 37.32 38.56 -50.01
C CYS A 1076 36.19 39.13 -50.89
N GLY A 1077 36.51 39.68 -52.07
CA GLY A 1077 35.56 40.09 -53.11
C GLY A 1077 34.89 41.45 -52.90
N SER A 1078 34.55 41.83 -51.66
CA SER A 1078 33.96 43.14 -51.32
C SER A 1078 34.56 43.74 -50.04
N LEU A 1079 34.45 45.06 -49.86
CA LEU A 1079 34.99 45.77 -48.69
C LEU A 1079 34.31 45.34 -47.38
N GLU A 1080 32.99 45.12 -47.41
CA GLU A 1080 32.20 44.73 -46.25
C GLU A 1080 32.51 43.29 -45.80
N SER A 1081 32.69 42.36 -46.76
CA SER A 1081 33.17 41.01 -46.47
C SER A 1081 34.59 41.01 -45.92
N TYR A 1082 35.44 41.90 -46.42
CA TYR A 1082 36.83 42.01 -45.97
C TYR A 1082 36.91 42.50 -44.50
N LEU A 1083 36.16 43.53 -44.11
CA LEU A 1083 36.09 44.02 -42.73
C LEU A 1083 35.60 42.95 -41.74
N ASN A 1084 34.57 42.18 -42.12
CA ASN A 1084 34.06 41.08 -41.29
C ASN A 1084 35.11 39.98 -41.09
N ILE A 1085 35.86 39.64 -42.14
CA ILE A 1085 36.92 38.64 -42.06
C ILE A 1085 38.08 39.14 -41.20
N LEU A 1086 38.46 40.42 -41.28
CA LEU A 1086 39.48 41.01 -40.40
C LEU A 1086 39.06 40.96 -38.93
N LYS A 1087 37.77 41.20 -38.64
CA LYS A 1087 37.22 41.12 -37.28
C LYS A 1087 37.25 39.69 -36.72
N VAL A 1088 36.76 38.71 -37.49
CA VAL A 1088 36.83 37.28 -37.10
C VAL A 1088 38.28 36.83 -36.93
N TYR A 1089 39.19 37.31 -37.78
CA TYR A 1089 40.61 37.02 -37.65
C TYR A 1089 41.16 37.59 -36.32
N TYR A 1090 40.88 38.86 -35.99
CA TYR A 1090 41.28 39.51 -34.74
C TYR A 1090 40.80 38.75 -33.49
N ASP A 1091 39.51 38.39 -33.45
CA ASP A 1091 38.91 37.66 -32.32
C ASP A 1091 39.57 36.29 -32.11
N SER A 1092 40.10 35.66 -33.17
CA SER A 1092 40.75 34.35 -33.11
C SER A 1092 42.25 34.38 -32.72
N ILE A 1093 42.88 35.56 -32.64
CA ILE A 1093 44.33 35.69 -32.46
C ILE A 1093 44.81 35.12 -31.12
N ASN A 1094 44.18 35.52 -30.01
CA ASN A 1094 44.59 35.09 -28.67
C ASN A 1094 44.54 33.57 -28.53
N PHE A 1095 43.43 32.97 -28.92
CA PHE A 1095 43.24 31.52 -28.88
C PHE A 1095 44.27 30.77 -29.74
N THR A 1096 44.51 31.24 -30.97
CA THR A 1096 45.44 30.58 -31.89
C THR A 1096 46.89 30.72 -31.39
N ARG A 1097 47.26 31.89 -30.85
CA ARG A 1097 48.59 32.14 -30.28
C ARG A 1097 48.86 31.24 -29.08
N ASP A 1098 47.91 31.13 -28.15
CA ASP A 1098 48.07 30.33 -26.93
C ASP A 1098 48.18 28.84 -27.25
N ASN A 1099 47.44 28.34 -28.25
CA ASN A 1099 47.56 26.95 -28.71
C ASN A 1099 48.90 26.66 -29.39
N ILE A 1100 49.41 27.59 -30.22
CA ILE A 1100 50.74 27.45 -30.83
C ILE A 1100 51.82 27.44 -29.74
N TYR A 1101 51.73 28.36 -28.77
CA TYR A 1101 52.70 28.43 -27.66
C TYR A 1101 52.62 27.20 -26.75
N GLY A 1102 51.41 26.74 -26.40
CA GLY A 1102 51.21 25.55 -25.58
C GLY A 1102 51.66 24.25 -26.26
N ALA A 1103 51.41 24.11 -27.56
CA ALA A 1103 51.90 22.96 -28.35
C ALA A 1103 53.44 22.99 -28.49
N TYR A 1104 54.02 24.19 -28.59
CA TYR A 1104 55.46 24.39 -28.58
C TYR A 1104 56.11 24.02 -27.24
N GLU A 1105 55.62 24.55 -26.10
CA GLU A 1105 56.18 24.24 -24.77
C GLU A 1105 56.04 22.77 -24.38
N SER A 1106 54.95 22.12 -24.81
CA SER A 1106 54.72 20.69 -24.54
C SER A 1106 55.52 19.76 -25.47
N GLY A 1107 56.26 20.29 -26.46
CA GLY A 1107 57.02 19.53 -27.44
C GLY A 1107 56.15 18.71 -28.41
N ASN A 1108 54.85 19.04 -28.52
CA ASN A 1108 53.90 18.33 -29.37
C ASN A 1108 53.94 18.90 -30.79
N ILE A 1109 54.94 18.46 -31.57
CA ILE A 1109 55.22 18.93 -32.93
C ILE A 1109 54.03 18.71 -33.87
N LYS A 1110 53.25 17.65 -33.67
CA LYS A 1110 52.12 17.32 -34.54
C LYS A 1110 50.98 18.35 -34.41
N ASP A 1111 50.61 18.68 -33.18
CA ASP A 1111 49.57 19.68 -32.92
C ASP A 1111 50.09 21.09 -33.26
N TYR A 1112 51.36 21.37 -32.95
CA TYR A 1112 52.02 22.60 -33.40
C TYR A 1112 51.93 22.79 -34.91
N THR A 1113 52.27 21.76 -35.70
CA THR A 1113 52.19 21.78 -37.17
C THR A 1113 50.76 22.04 -37.65
N SER A 1114 49.77 21.46 -36.99
CA SER A 1114 48.34 21.66 -37.33
C SER A 1114 47.85 23.08 -37.04
N TYR A 1115 48.27 23.68 -35.92
CA TYR A 1115 47.91 25.07 -35.59
C TYR A 1115 48.60 26.07 -36.52
N VAL A 1116 49.88 25.84 -36.83
CA VAL A 1116 50.63 26.66 -37.78
C VAL A 1116 50.09 26.52 -39.22
N HIS A 1117 49.66 25.32 -39.64
CA HIS A 1117 48.97 25.10 -40.91
C HIS A 1117 47.69 25.93 -41.04
N SER A 1118 46.89 25.95 -39.97
CA SER A 1118 45.66 26.77 -39.91
C SER A 1118 46.00 28.26 -40.02
N LEU A 1119 47.00 28.73 -39.26
CA LEU A 1119 47.44 30.13 -39.25
C LEU A 1119 47.92 30.61 -40.64
N LYS A 1120 48.62 29.75 -41.39
CA LYS A 1120 49.07 30.06 -42.76
C LYS A 1120 47.93 30.46 -43.68
N SER A 1121 46.84 29.68 -43.67
CA SER A 1121 45.72 29.87 -44.59
C SER A 1121 44.89 31.09 -44.20
N THR A 1122 44.61 31.28 -42.92
CA THR A 1122 43.86 32.43 -42.41
C THR A 1122 44.65 33.74 -42.60
N SER A 1123 45.97 33.73 -42.36
CA SER A 1123 46.85 34.90 -42.58
C SER A 1123 46.88 35.32 -44.05
N ARG A 1124 46.82 34.36 -44.98
CA ARG A 1124 46.80 34.65 -46.42
C ARG A 1124 45.50 35.32 -46.85
N THR A 1125 44.37 34.87 -46.30
CA THR A 1125 43.04 35.44 -46.62
C THR A 1125 42.97 36.93 -46.29
N ILE A 1126 43.56 37.35 -45.17
CA ILE A 1126 43.60 38.76 -44.77
C ILE A 1126 44.72 39.57 -45.46
N GLY A 1127 45.60 38.94 -46.25
CA GLY A 1127 46.72 39.63 -46.90
C GLY A 1127 47.99 39.77 -46.04
N ALA A 1128 48.08 39.10 -44.88
CA ALA A 1128 49.27 39.05 -44.01
C ALA A 1128 50.31 38.05 -44.57
N THR A 1129 50.94 38.44 -45.68
CA THR A 1129 51.76 37.54 -46.51
C THR A 1129 53.03 37.06 -45.80
N ASN A 1130 53.68 37.93 -45.02
CA ASN A 1130 54.90 37.56 -44.27
C ASN A 1130 54.59 36.54 -43.18
N LEU A 1131 53.51 36.74 -42.41
CA LEU A 1131 53.06 35.80 -41.39
C LEU A 1131 52.66 34.46 -42.01
N SER A 1132 51.94 34.47 -43.15
CA SER A 1132 51.59 33.25 -43.89
C SER A 1132 52.82 32.48 -44.37
N ASN A 1133 53.85 33.17 -44.88
CA ASN A 1133 55.08 32.54 -45.33
C ASN A 1133 55.91 31.96 -44.17
N MET A 1134 55.98 32.66 -43.04
CA MET A 1134 56.65 32.16 -41.83
C MET A 1134 55.93 30.93 -41.27
N ALA A 1135 54.60 30.97 -41.22
CA ALA A 1135 53.78 29.81 -40.84
C ALA A 1135 54.00 28.63 -41.80
N LYS A 1136 54.08 28.88 -43.12
CA LYS A 1136 54.42 27.82 -44.08
C LYS A 1136 55.80 27.20 -43.83
N MET A 1137 56.82 28.01 -43.52
CA MET A 1137 58.16 27.51 -43.23
C MET A 1137 58.17 26.61 -41.98
N LEU A 1138 57.47 27.04 -40.93
CA LEU A 1138 57.36 26.28 -39.67
C LEU A 1138 56.45 25.04 -39.80
N GLU A 1139 55.45 25.08 -40.69
CA GLU A 1139 54.66 23.91 -41.08
C GLU A 1139 55.52 22.88 -41.83
N ASP A 1140 56.34 23.32 -42.79
CA ASP A 1140 57.26 22.45 -43.53
C ASP A 1140 58.34 21.85 -42.60
N ALA A 1141 58.83 22.63 -41.63
CA ALA A 1141 59.73 22.15 -40.56
C ALA A 1141 59.05 21.14 -39.63
N GLY A 1142 57.80 21.39 -39.25
CA GLY A 1142 56.98 20.46 -38.47
C GLY A 1142 56.72 19.13 -39.17
N ASN A 1143 56.38 19.18 -40.47
CA ASN A 1143 56.19 18.00 -41.32
C ASN A 1143 57.48 17.19 -41.55
N SER A 1144 58.65 17.83 -41.43
CA SER A 1144 59.96 17.19 -41.55
C SER A 1144 60.64 16.90 -40.21
N GLU A 1145 59.95 17.16 -39.08
CA GLU A 1145 60.43 17.02 -37.70
C GLU A 1145 61.74 17.78 -37.41
N ASP A 1146 61.98 18.91 -38.08
CA ASP A 1146 63.15 19.76 -37.85
C ASP A 1146 62.96 20.70 -36.66
N ILE A 1147 63.19 20.15 -35.46
CA ILE A 1147 63.01 20.82 -34.17
C ILE A 1147 63.88 22.07 -34.04
N ASN A 1148 65.09 22.08 -34.60
CA ASN A 1148 66.00 23.22 -34.46
C ASN A 1148 65.43 24.47 -35.15
N THR A 1149 64.86 24.29 -36.34
CA THR A 1149 64.21 25.38 -37.09
C THR A 1149 62.92 25.84 -36.39
N ILE A 1150 62.18 24.93 -35.75
CA ILE A 1150 61.00 25.29 -34.95
C ILE A 1150 61.40 26.12 -33.73
N ASP A 1151 62.42 25.71 -32.98
CA ASP A 1151 62.91 26.44 -31.81
C ASP A 1151 63.48 27.83 -32.16
N GLU A 1152 64.18 27.95 -33.30
CA GLU A 1152 64.78 29.21 -33.73
C GLU A 1152 63.73 30.25 -34.17
N PHE A 1153 62.70 29.83 -34.90
CA PHE A 1153 61.77 30.77 -35.57
C PHE A 1153 60.37 30.88 -34.94
N THR A 1154 59.99 30.01 -33.99
CA THR A 1154 58.69 30.14 -33.28
C THR A 1154 58.54 31.47 -32.53
N PRO A 1155 59.55 31.99 -31.81
CA PRO A 1155 59.45 33.30 -31.17
C PRO A 1155 59.23 34.44 -32.17
N GLU A 1156 59.82 34.33 -33.37
CA GLU A 1156 59.67 35.31 -34.44
C GLU A 1156 58.27 35.25 -35.07
N LEU A 1157 57.71 34.05 -35.27
CA LEU A 1157 56.32 33.85 -35.71
C LEU A 1157 55.32 34.50 -34.73
N LEU A 1158 55.48 34.25 -33.42
CA LEU A 1158 54.58 34.81 -32.40
C LEU A 1158 54.69 36.34 -32.32
N ASN A 1159 55.89 36.88 -32.51
CA ASN A 1159 56.09 38.32 -32.57
C ASN A 1159 55.44 38.94 -33.82
N LEU A 1160 55.60 38.34 -35.00
CA LEU A 1160 54.90 38.76 -36.23
C LEU A 1160 53.38 38.70 -36.04
N TYR A 1161 52.88 37.67 -35.37
CA TYR A 1161 51.45 37.53 -35.12
C TYR A 1161 50.92 38.63 -34.18
N HIS A 1162 51.71 39.02 -33.18
CA HIS A 1162 51.40 40.14 -32.29
C HIS A 1162 51.46 41.52 -32.99
N ILE A 1163 52.35 41.69 -33.97
CA ILE A 1163 52.38 42.91 -34.80
C ILE A 1163 51.08 43.03 -35.61
N VAL A 1164 50.63 41.94 -36.22
CA VAL A 1164 49.36 41.89 -36.96
C VAL A 1164 48.16 42.19 -36.05
N GLU A 1165 48.16 41.68 -34.81
CA GLU A 1165 47.15 42.01 -33.79
C GLU A 1165 47.08 43.51 -33.50
N HIS A 1166 48.23 44.15 -33.27
CA HIS A 1166 48.32 45.58 -32.98
C HIS A 1166 47.90 46.45 -34.18
N GLU A 1167 48.19 46.01 -35.41
CA GLU A 1167 47.72 46.69 -36.62
C GLU A 1167 46.20 46.63 -36.78
N LEU A 1168 45.59 45.48 -36.46
CA LEU A 1168 44.13 45.30 -36.49
C LEU A 1168 43.41 46.08 -35.39
N MET A 1169 44.04 46.22 -34.21
CA MET A 1169 43.54 47.07 -33.12
C MET A 1169 43.46 48.56 -33.52
N GLY A 1170 44.29 49.01 -34.47
CA GLY A 1170 44.29 50.39 -34.99
C GLY A 1170 43.08 50.75 -35.86
N VAL A 1171 42.21 49.79 -36.21
CA VAL A 1171 41.01 50.00 -37.03
C VAL A 1171 39.79 50.17 -36.11
N GLN A 1172 39.21 51.38 -36.08
CA GLN A 1172 38.06 51.74 -35.21
C GLN A 1172 36.83 50.82 -35.34
N GLU A 1173 36.66 50.16 -36.48
CA GLU A 1173 35.54 49.25 -36.77
C GLU A 1173 35.78 47.81 -36.26
N ILE A 1174 37.04 47.47 -35.92
CA ILE A 1174 37.47 46.14 -35.47
C ILE A 1174 37.63 46.12 -33.94
N ALA A 1175 38.29 47.13 -33.37
CA ALA A 1175 38.40 47.32 -31.92
C ALA A 1175 37.07 47.90 -31.38
N GLY A 1176 36.09 47.03 -31.15
CA GLY A 1176 34.84 47.39 -30.48
C GLY A 1176 35.10 48.19 -29.21
N SER A 1177 34.31 49.25 -29.01
CA SER A 1177 34.40 50.16 -27.86
C SER A 1177 34.56 49.42 -26.52
N GLU A 1178 35.70 49.58 -25.87
CA GLU A 1178 35.84 49.44 -24.41
C GLU A 1178 34.95 50.50 -23.76
N GLY A 1179 33.73 50.09 -23.40
CA GLY A 1179 32.84 50.84 -22.53
C GLY A 1179 33.11 50.43 -21.09
N ASP A 1180 33.68 51.36 -20.32
CA ASP A 1180 33.89 51.33 -18.88
C ASP A 1180 32.74 50.67 -18.08
N ASP A 1181 33.12 49.88 -17.08
CA ASP A 1181 32.29 49.16 -16.08
C ASP A 1181 31.57 50.12 -15.10
N VAL A 1182 31.18 51.32 -15.55
CA VAL A 1182 30.75 52.44 -14.69
C VAL A 1182 29.22 52.59 -14.61
N ASP A 1183 28.44 51.94 -15.48
CA ASP A 1183 26.96 52.04 -15.48
C ASP A 1183 26.22 50.73 -15.08
N LYS A 1184 26.91 49.67 -14.65
CA LYS A 1184 26.24 48.44 -14.19
C LYS A 1184 25.74 48.56 -12.74
N PRO A 1185 24.47 48.24 -12.45
CA PRO A 1185 23.97 48.22 -11.07
C PRO A 1185 24.74 47.20 -10.22
N PRO A 1186 25.02 47.50 -8.93
CA PRO A 1186 25.69 46.55 -8.04
C PRO A 1186 24.79 45.35 -7.77
N ILE A 1187 25.33 44.13 -7.88
CA ILE A 1187 24.57 42.92 -7.55
C ILE A 1187 24.35 42.85 -6.04
N SER A 1188 23.12 42.57 -5.61
CA SER A 1188 22.88 42.32 -4.18
C SER A 1188 23.47 40.97 -3.77
N GLU A 1189 23.92 40.86 -2.52
CA GLU A 1189 24.53 39.62 -2.03
C GLU A 1189 23.56 38.42 -2.10
N ASN A 1190 22.25 38.65 -1.93
CA ASN A 1190 21.25 37.59 -2.10
C ASN A 1190 21.13 37.15 -3.56
N GLN A 1191 21.12 38.08 -4.53
CA GLN A 1191 21.07 37.74 -5.95
C GLN A 1191 22.31 36.97 -6.41
N LEU A 1192 23.49 37.31 -5.87
CA LEU A 1192 24.73 36.60 -6.16
C LEU A 1192 24.73 35.18 -5.56
N MET A 1193 24.16 35.00 -4.37
CA MET A 1193 24.01 33.68 -3.74
C MET A 1193 22.96 32.81 -4.44
N ASP A 1194 21.84 33.41 -4.86
CA ASP A 1194 20.86 32.72 -5.70
C ASP A 1194 21.51 32.26 -7.00
N ALA A 1195 22.32 33.12 -7.64
CA ALA A 1195 23.06 32.73 -8.83
C ALA A 1195 24.03 31.56 -8.57
N TYR A 1196 24.77 31.55 -7.45
CA TYR A 1196 25.61 30.40 -7.09
C TYR A 1196 24.82 29.12 -6.81
N SER A 1197 23.67 29.22 -6.13
CA SER A 1197 22.78 28.07 -5.91
C SER A 1197 22.24 27.52 -7.23
N THR A 1198 21.80 28.41 -8.13
CA THR A 1198 21.34 28.03 -9.46
C THR A 1198 22.47 27.41 -10.28
N ILE A 1199 23.70 27.94 -10.23
CA ILE A 1199 24.87 27.31 -10.89
C ILE A 1199 25.10 25.90 -10.35
N LEU A 1200 24.96 25.67 -9.03
CA LEU A 1200 25.15 24.36 -8.41
C LEU A 1200 24.05 23.36 -8.82
N GLU A 1201 22.80 23.81 -8.88
CA GLU A 1201 21.66 23.03 -9.39
C GLU A 1201 21.84 22.66 -10.85
N VAL A 1202 22.23 23.63 -11.68
CA VAL A 1202 22.49 23.45 -13.10
C VAL A 1202 23.66 22.50 -13.36
N CYS A 1203 24.72 22.55 -12.53
CA CYS A 1203 25.83 21.59 -12.60
C CYS A 1203 25.39 20.16 -12.24
N ALA A 1204 24.33 19.97 -11.45
CA ALA A 1204 23.82 18.64 -11.12
C ALA A 1204 23.06 17.99 -12.30
N VAL A 1205 22.48 18.79 -13.18
CA VAL A 1205 21.77 18.34 -14.40
C VAL A 1205 22.59 18.55 -15.69
N LEU A 1206 23.83 19.05 -15.58
CA LEU A 1206 24.80 19.23 -16.68
C LEU A 1206 24.25 20.12 -17.82
N ASP A 1207 23.47 21.14 -17.47
CA ASP A 1207 22.78 22.03 -18.42
C ASP A 1207 23.64 23.27 -18.76
N TYR A 1208 24.34 23.21 -19.89
CA TYR A 1208 25.23 24.28 -20.35
C TYR A 1208 24.50 25.56 -20.75
N ASP A 1209 23.33 25.45 -21.36
CA ASP A 1209 22.58 26.60 -21.85
C ASP A 1209 22.05 27.43 -20.68
N THR A 1210 21.54 26.77 -19.65
CA THR A 1210 21.11 27.45 -18.41
C THR A 1210 22.31 28.01 -17.64
N LEU A 1211 23.45 27.30 -17.62
CA LEU A 1211 24.68 27.82 -16.99
C LEU A 1211 25.16 29.10 -17.69
N ALA A 1212 25.19 29.09 -19.02
CA ALA A 1212 25.56 30.24 -19.83
C ALA A 1212 24.60 31.41 -19.63
N TYR A 1213 23.30 31.15 -19.52
CA TYR A 1213 22.28 32.16 -19.22
C TYR A 1213 22.46 32.78 -17.83
N VAL A 1214 22.75 31.97 -16.79
CA VAL A 1214 22.99 32.48 -15.43
C VAL A 1214 24.27 33.33 -15.40
N LEU A 1215 25.34 32.90 -16.07
CA LEU A 1215 26.57 33.68 -16.19
C LEU A 1215 26.37 34.99 -16.97
N ASP A 1216 25.62 34.97 -18.07
CA ASP A 1216 25.25 36.18 -18.82
C ASP A 1216 24.41 37.15 -17.97
N THR A 1217 23.51 36.60 -17.14
CA THR A 1217 22.69 37.38 -16.23
C THR A 1217 23.52 38.02 -15.11
N VAL A 1218 24.49 37.29 -14.57
CA VAL A 1218 25.41 37.80 -13.53
C VAL A 1218 26.37 38.86 -14.10
N ASN A 1219 26.84 38.70 -15.34
CA ASN A 1219 27.72 39.65 -16.03
C ASN A 1219 27.08 41.02 -16.34
N LYS A 1220 25.74 41.13 -16.23
CA LYS A 1220 24.99 42.39 -16.35
C LYS A 1220 25.11 43.29 -15.12
N TYR A 1221 25.64 42.80 -14.00
CA TYR A 1221 25.84 43.55 -12.76
C TYR A 1221 27.32 43.82 -12.48
N SER A 1222 27.63 44.82 -11.64
CA SER A 1222 29.00 45.00 -11.14
C SER A 1222 29.25 44.08 -9.93
N ILE A 1223 30.31 43.26 -10.03
CA ILE A 1223 30.69 42.25 -9.02
C ILE A 1223 32.02 42.69 -8.43
N SER A 1224 32.09 42.84 -7.10
CA SER A 1224 33.30 43.31 -6.42
C SER A 1224 33.98 42.19 -5.63
N GLY A 1225 35.33 42.23 -5.59
CA GLY A 1225 36.13 41.33 -4.76
C GLY A 1225 36.29 39.91 -5.33
N ILE A 1226 36.46 38.96 -4.41
CA ILE A 1226 36.81 37.54 -4.68
C ILE A 1226 35.78 36.85 -5.59
N ASP A 1227 34.52 37.27 -5.53
CA ASP A 1227 33.43 36.69 -6.31
C ASP A 1227 33.54 36.97 -7.82
N ASN A 1228 34.18 38.06 -8.23
CA ASN A 1228 34.42 38.34 -9.66
C ASN A 1228 35.42 37.33 -10.26
N ASP A 1229 36.46 36.98 -9.50
CA ASP A 1229 37.46 35.99 -9.92
C ASP A 1229 36.86 34.58 -9.97
N ILE A 1230 35.97 34.26 -9.03
CA ILE A 1230 35.24 32.99 -9.00
C ILE A 1230 34.31 32.85 -10.21
N ILE A 1231 33.51 33.87 -10.53
CA ILE A 1231 32.60 33.84 -11.69
C ILE A 1231 33.36 33.71 -13.01
N LYS A 1232 34.50 34.41 -13.17
CA LYS A 1232 35.38 34.24 -14.34
C LYS A 1232 35.92 32.81 -14.45
N LYS A 1233 36.37 32.24 -13.33
CA LYS A 1233 36.89 30.86 -13.30
C LYS A 1233 35.81 29.82 -13.56
N ILE A 1234 34.57 30.06 -13.12
CA ILE A 1234 33.41 29.24 -13.48
C ILE A 1234 33.15 29.32 -14.99
N GLY A 1235 33.24 30.49 -15.61
CA GLY A 1235 33.14 30.65 -17.06
C GLY A 1235 34.21 29.89 -17.84
N GLU A 1236 35.46 29.91 -17.37
CA GLU A 1236 36.57 29.14 -17.97
C GLU A 1236 36.36 27.62 -17.86
N LEU A 1237 35.89 27.14 -16.70
CA LEU A 1237 35.60 25.73 -16.48
C LEU A 1237 34.35 25.27 -17.25
N ALA A 1238 33.35 26.16 -17.40
CA ALA A 1238 32.17 25.92 -18.21
C ALA A 1238 32.54 25.69 -19.68
N TYR A 1239 33.45 26.51 -20.22
CA TYR A 1239 33.97 26.33 -21.57
C TYR A 1239 34.72 25.00 -21.76
N LYS A 1240 35.36 24.50 -20.70
CA LYS A 1240 36.05 23.19 -20.69
C LYS A 1240 35.13 22.00 -20.35
N LEU A 1241 33.83 22.25 -20.10
CA LEU A 1241 32.86 21.26 -19.63
C LEU A 1241 33.30 20.53 -18.35
N ASP A 1242 34.08 21.20 -17.49
CA ASP A 1242 34.56 20.66 -16.22
C ASP A 1242 33.55 20.95 -15.10
N TRP A 1243 32.47 20.18 -15.10
CA TRP A 1243 31.34 20.31 -14.19
C TRP A 1243 31.71 20.04 -12.73
N ASP A 1244 32.61 19.09 -12.49
CA ASP A 1244 33.08 18.75 -11.15
C ASP A 1244 33.93 19.90 -10.57
N GLY A 1245 34.77 20.53 -11.39
CA GLY A 1245 35.53 21.72 -11.01
C GLY A 1245 34.65 22.92 -10.66
N ILE A 1246 33.59 23.17 -11.44
CA ILE A 1246 32.62 24.25 -11.16
C ILE A 1246 31.90 23.98 -9.84
N LYS A 1247 31.38 22.75 -9.68
CA LYS A 1247 30.65 22.34 -8.48
C LYS A 1247 31.51 22.50 -7.23
N GLN A 1248 32.78 22.10 -7.30
CA GLN A 1248 33.70 22.21 -6.17
C GLN A 1248 33.95 23.68 -5.77
N ILE A 1249 34.23 24.55 -6.73
CA ILE A 1249 34.48 25.99 -6.46
C ILE A 1249 33.24 26.68 -5.87
N VAL A 1250 32.05 26.37 -6.38
CA VAL A 1250 30.79 26.95 -5.90
C VAL A 1250 30.43 26.42 -4.50
N THR A 1251 30.62 25.12 -4.25
CA THR A 1251 30.40 24.51 -2.92
C THR A 1251 31.35 25.12 -1.88
N ASP A 1252 32.64 25.23 -2.21
CA ASP A 1252 33.63 25.84 -1.32
C ASP A 1252 33.29 27.29 -0.97
N ARG A 1253 32.67 28.03 -1.89
CA ARG A 1253 32.24 29.42 -1.65
C ARG A 1253 30.99 29.53 -0.78
N LEU A 1254 30.06 28.57 -0.90
CA LEU A 1254 28.85 28.47 -0.08
C LEU A 1254 29.18 27.99 1.35
N ASP A 1255 30.02 26.96 1.50
CA ASP A 1255 30.38 26.35 2.78
C ASP A 1255 31.24 27.27 3.67
N ASN A 1256 32.10 28.10 3.08
CA ASN A 1256 32.91 29.09 3.82
C ASN A 1256 32.08 30.20 4.50
N ARG A 1257 30.75 30.22 4.32
CA ARG A 1257 29.83 31.16 4.98
C ARG A 1257 29.14 30.56 6.21
N GLU A 1258 28.95 29.24 6.30
CA GLU A 1258 28.34 28.62 7.50
C GLU A 1258 29.25 28.69 8.74
N ASN A 1259 30.55 28.97 8.55
CA ASN A 1259 31.54 29.12 9.62
C ASN A 1259 31.88 30.58 9.98
N LYS A 1260 31.05 31.58 9.62
CA LYS A 1260 31.25 32.99 9.98
C LYS A 1260 30.08 33.64 10.71
#